data_AF-A0A0W7TKR8-F1
#
_entry.id   AF-A0A0W7TKR8-F1
#
_cell.length_a   1.000
_cell.length_b   1.000
_cell.length_c   1.000
_cell.angle_alpha   90.00
_cell.angle_beta   90.00
_cell.angle_gamma   90.00
#
_symmetry.space_group_name_H-M   'P 1'
#
loop_
_entity.id
_entity.type
_entity.pdbx_description
1 polymer ?
#
loop_
_entity_poly.entity_id
_entity_poly.type
_entity_poly.pdbx_seq_one_letter_code
_entity_poly.pdbx_strand_id
1 'polypeptide(L)'
;MCPRPSVGYETQTGAIAGNYYYWPVTNGHILKVPLSGPGTESYTVEISSVLASASSGSLTVSAVEYKLSSESSYVSAEKEERDTDVFIIPAEIGSSYDINVTSDGTVYSGTVTVDSASKGGVSVSFDGDSLKSYTDSTVTAYSDVDSVYVMKKFAAFDSSRTIEGRSTYATGVASMTVWGGALFFGTSSGYTYAMDFDLNVLWRTDTEGQNYYDCPSVSGGNVYLGNYNGQLYVLDAATGDVKASADIASYPSKVYGEGGRVCSPLAVGDLIFMSISDGLGMNSTQGGLRVYRFGGSSLTEVLSDDSVGLSSTFMTYVDSEDGSWVYFLCDKGLCRVSADGSGGTETADSDVSGIRGSPVNVGGKYLVYQDYAFSRNGSGGIIHVVSLDGKEVGSISRPSDIDQWTMTSVLVCGSMIYIGTDGGFAVLKSDLTVGVSPGGDSGGLPGWVIWAAVACIALAALAAAAILLARRAGKPPGKYLSEKLGAMSGFRNEALSKTAANKRRLLFVLVLGTALAAAAFLCCLAFGPSHSMSLSEAAGNLISAIDKGGKGLTNDELYVYESRLPRAIAAMAVGMGLSVAGCMYQAVIRNPLVDPYIMGVSSGAGTFAVASIASGFTLWGLLGNSDFMVPVLAVIGGLLAFGLTMLIAVLAGRTSTSYVLAGVVIGLAFSSIQTVILTTSDSEDLQNAVSWLYGSFTSVDWDNVWLIFFPTVFMCAASLLWAKELNLVLLGDDNAQQMGLNVRRFDAGMLILASVLTSVCVAFVGIIGFVGMVVPHICRMILGSDHRLVLPASIVLGAAMMLLADLLARMIMIPQELPVGAITTVIGVPLFAYLLIKRGKMYSG
;
A
#
# COMPACT_ATOMS: atom_id res chain seq x y z
N MET A 1 -25.22 3.46 25.08
CA MET A 1 -24.77 4.35 23.99
C MET A 1 -24.67 3.48 22.75
N CYS A 2 -25.63 3.63 21.83
CA CYS A 2 -25.65 2.87 20.59
C CYS A 2 -24.43 3.25 19.74
N PRO A 3 -23.71 2.29 19.16
CA PRO A 3 -22.77 2.60 18.09
C PRO A 3 -23.62 3.10 16.92
N ARG A 4 -23.49 4.40 16.60
CA ARG A 4 -24.07 4.98 15.38
C ARG A 4 -23.11 4.71 14.22
N PRO A 5 -23.69 4.54 13.01
CA PRO A 5 -23.13 3.71 11.96
C PRO A 5 -22.06 4.44 11.16
N SER A 6 -20.99 3.73 10.82
CA SER A 6 -20.19 4.02 9.64
C SER A 6 -21.10 3.99 8.41
N VAL A 7 -21.19 5.10 7.66
CA VAL A 7 -21.86 5.12 6.36
C VAL A 7 -21.02 4.28 5.41
N GLY A 8 -21.39 3.02 5.24
CA GLY A 8 -20.92 2.21 4.11
C GLY A 8 -21.55 2.75 2.84
N TYR A 9 -20.72 3.22 1.91
CA TYR A 9 -21.18 3.69 0.60
C TYR A 9 -21.50 2.48 -0.27
N GLU A 10 -22.76 2.30 -0.66
CA GLU A 10 -23.06 1.48 -1.84
C GLU A 10 -22.49 2.22 -3.07
N THR A 11 -21.54 1.58 -3.73
CA THR A 11 -20.62 2.16 -4.73
C THR A 11 -21.27 2.52 -6.08
N GLN A 12 -20.87 3.66 -6.66
CA GLN A 12 -21.36 4.19 -7.95
C GLN A 12 -20.70 3.50 -9.16
N THR A 13 -21.45 3.29 -10.24
CA THR A 13 -20.96 2.75 -11.51
C THR A 13 -20.83 3.86 -12.55
N GLY A 14 -19.65 3.95 -13.18
CA GLY A 14 -19.39 4.88 -14.27
C GLY A 14 -19.79 4.35 -15.65
N ALA A 15 -19.65 5.17 -16.68
CA ALA A 15 -20.11 4.86 -18.03
C ALA A 15 -19.01 5.01 -19.09
N ILE A 16 -19.00 4.14 -20.09
CA ILE A 16 -18.09 4.25 -21.24
C ILE A 16 -18.73 5.08 -22.34
N ALA A 17 -18.01 6.09 -22.82
CA ALA A 17 -18.35 6.81 -24.05
C ALA A 17 -17.09 7.13 -24.86
N GLY A 18 -17.07 6.68 -26.13
CA GLY A 18 -15.92 6.85 -27.01
C GLY A 18 -14.67 6.15 -26.47
N ASN A 19 -13.55 6.87 -26.38
CA ASN A 19 -12.28 6.36 -25.83
C ASN A 19 -12.12 6.63 -24.33
N TYR A 20 -13.20 6.95 -23.62
CA TYR A 20 -13.15 7.33 -22.22
C TYR A 20 -14.17 6.57 -21.37
N TYR A 21 -13.79 6.33 -20.12
CA TYR A 21 -14.62 5.89 -19.02
C TYR A 21 -14.89 7.09 -18.11
N TYR A 22 -16.17 7.39 -17.85
CA TYR A 22 -16.63 8.48 -16.99
C TYR A 22 -16.95 7.91 -15.61
N TRP A 23 -16.11 8.21 -14.63
CA TRP A 23 -16.23 7.71 -13.26
C TRP A 23 -16.88 8.76 -12.34
N PRO A 24 -18.10 8.54 -11.82
CA PRO A 24 -18.69 9.41 -10.81
C PRO A 24 -18.00 9.21 -9.46
N VAL A 25 -17.79 10.32 -8.75
CA VAL A 25 -17.15 10.35 -7.44
C VAL A 25 -18.11 10.92 -6.41
N THR A 26 -18.06 10.36 -5.20
CA THR A 26 -18.89 10.72 -4.04
C THR A 26 -18.89 12.22 -3.70
N ASN A 27 -17.85 12.95 -4.07
CA ASN A 27 -17.67 14.39 -3.80
C ASN A 27 -18.12 15.31 -4.94
N GLY A 28 -19.01 14.86 -5.83
CA GLY A 28 -19.59 15.73 -6.86
C GLY A 28 -18.71 15.92 -8.11
N HIS A 29 -17.72 15.04 -8.30
CA HIS A 29 -16.83 15.04 -9.45
C HIS A 29 -17.19 13.92 -10.43
N ILE A 30 -16.93 14.17 -11.71
CA ILE A 30 -16.87 13.12 -12.74
C ILE A 30 -15.45 13.13 -13.31
N LEU A 31 -14.79 11.97 -13.26
CA LEU A 31 -13.45 11.77 -13.81
C LEU A 31 -13.56 11.16 -15.20
N LYS A 32 -12.82 11.71 -16.16
CA LYS A 32 -12.72 11.21 -17.52
C LYS A 32 -11.42 10.43 -17.67
N VAL A 33 -11.53 9.09 -17.78
CA VAL A 33 -10.42 8.14 -17.78
C VAL A 33 -10.21 7.53 -19.17
N PRO A 34 -9.03 7.65 -19.81
CA PRO A 34 -8.80 7.08 -21.14
C PRO A 34 -8.84 5.54 -21.17
N LEU A 35 -9.42 4.95 -22.21
CA LEU A 35 -9.46 3.49 -22.44
C LEU A 35 -8.20 2.95 -23.14
N SER A 36 -7.51 3.78 -23.94
CA SER A 36 -6.31 3.39 -24.69
C SER A 36 -5.03 3.82 -23.98
N GLY A 37 -4.19 2.85 -23.63
CA GLY A 37 -2.97 3.09 -22.85
C GLY A 37 -3.23 3.29 -21.36
N PRO A 38 -3.95 2.38 -20.69
CA PRO A 38 -3.91 2.36 -19.24
C PRO A 38 -2.44 2.11 -18.86
N GLY A 39 -1.82 2.95 -18.03
CA GLY A 39 -0.46 2.69 -17.56
C GLY A 39 -0.30 1.26 -17.02
N THR A 40 0.91 0.73 -16.98
CA THR A 40 1.19 -0.68 -16.64
C THR A 40 0.76 -1.16 -15.26
N GLU A 41 0.17 -0.33 -14.40
CA GLU A 41 -0.37 -0.75 -13.09
C GLU A 41 -1.67 0.00 -12.77
N SER A 42 -2.48 -0.65 -11.93
CA SER A 42 -3.77 -0.27 -11.36
C SER A 42 -3.96 1.24 -11.17
N TYR A 43 -5.05 1.79 -11.69
CA TYR A 43 -5.42 3.17 -11.41
C TYR A 43 -6.05 3.30 -10.02
N THR A 44 -5.26 3.53 -8.98
CA THR A 44 -5.81 3.95 -7.70
C THR A 44 -6.02 5.47 -7.74
N VAL A 45 -7.26 5.91 -7.94
CA VAL A 45 -7.64 7.29 -7.65
C VAL A 45 -8.07 7.35 -6.19
N GLU A 46 -7.16 7.80 -5.33
CA GLU A 46 -7.46 7.99 -3.91
C GLU A 46 -8.09 9.37 -3.72
N ILE A 47 -9.37 9.38 -3.36
CA ILE A 47 -10.09 10.62 -3.05
C ILE A 47 -9.98 10.84 -1.56
N SER A 48 -8.99 11.63 -1.15
CA SER A 48 -8.82 12.01 0.26
C SER A 48 -9.53 13.34 0.55
N SER A 49 -10.15 13.41 1.73
CA SER A 49 -10.89 14.58 2.21
C SER A 49 -9.95 15.65 2.77
N VAL A 50 -9.09 16.22 1.93
CA VAL A 50 -8.12 17.22 2.37
C VAL A 50 -8.53 18.62 1.91
N LEU A 51 -8.84 19.49 2.89
CA LEU A 51 -8.73 20.94 2.74
C LEU A 51 -7.25 21.22 2.46
N ALA A 52 -6.90 21.46 1.20
CA ALA A 52 -5.52 21.53 0.72
C ALA A 52 -4.64 22.36 1.65
N SER A 53 -3.71 21.70 2.34
CA SER A 53 -2.75 22.34 3.23
C SER A 53 -1.67 23.00 2.38
N ALA A 54 -1.38 24.28 2.66
CA ALA A 54 0.00 24.71 2.57
C ALA A 54 0.79 23.82 3.54
N SER A 55 1.88 23.23 3.04
CA SER A 55 2.83 22.36 3.75
C SER A 55 2.72 22.41 5.29
N SER A 56 2.33 21.27 5.87
CA SER A 56 2.15 20.95 7.30
C SER A 56 0.78 21.27 7.92
N GLY A 57 0.05 20.19 8.25
CA GLY A 57 -1.15 20.19 9.09
C GLY A 57 -2.46 20.04 8.30
N SER A 58 -3.23 18.98 8.56
CA SER A 58 -4.61 18.90 8.11
C SER A 58 -5.41 20.00 8.82
N LEU A 59 -5.90 21.01 8.09
CA LEU A 59 -6.79 22.00 8.67
C LEU A 59 -8.16 21.38 8.98
N THR A 60 -8.57 21.46 10.24
CA THR A 60 -9.92 21.11 10.71
C THR A 60 -10.67 22.39 11.05
N VAL A 61 -11.65 22.77 10.22
CA VAL A 61 -12.49 23.94 10.49
C VAL A 61 -13.42 23.62 11.67
N SER A 62 -13.17 24.23 12.82
CA SER A 62 -13.95 23.97 14.04
C SER A 62 -15.18 24.86 14.15
N ALA A 63 -15.16 26.06 13.55
CA ALA A 63 -16.27 27.01 13.54
C ALA A 63 -16.10 28.04 12.43
N VAL A 64 -17.24 28.55 11.93
CA VAL A 64 -17.32 29.71 11.04
C VAL A 64 -18.18 30.76 11.72
N GLU A 65 -17.67 31.97 11.86
CA GLU A 65 -18.45 33.13 12.28
C GLU A 65 -18.50 34.14 11.15
N TYR A 66 -19.62 34.82 10.99
CA TYR A 66 -19.79 35.83 9.98
C TYR A 66 -20.44 37.08 10.55
N LYS A 67 -20.20 38.21 9.92
CA LYS A 67 -20.71 39.51 10.29
C LYS A 67 -21.20 40.21 9.04
N LEU A 68 -22.47 40.57 9.00
CA LEU A 68 -23.00 41.40 7.92
C LEU A 68 -22.30 42.76 7.94
N SER A 69 -21.98 43.33 6.77
CA SER A 69 -21.26 44.60 6.64
C SER A 69 -21.84 45.78 7.44
N SER A 70 -23.11 45.72 7.86
CA SER A 70 -23.80 46.73 8.66
C SER A 70 -23.89 46.45 10.17
N GLU A 71 -23.48 45.28 10.65
CA GLU A 71 -23.58 44.92 12.06
C GLU A 71 -22.33 45.31 12.86
N SER A 72 -22.42 45.29 14.20
CA SER A 72 -21.27 45.59 15.09
C SER A 72 -20.58 44.34 15.66
N SER A 73 -21.23 43.18 15.63
CA SER A 73 -20.78 41.92 16.24
C SER A 73 -20.82 40.76 15.23
N TYR A 74 -19.97 39.74 15.44
CA TYR A 74 -20.00 38.50 14.66
C TYR A 74 -21.10 37.55 15.18
N VAL A 75 -21.63 36.74 14.26
CA VAL A 75 -22.65 35.71 14.48
C VAL A 75 -22.04 34.36 14.08
N SER A 76 -22.15 33.35 14.95
CA SER A 76 -21.66 32.01 14.63
C SER A 76 -22.63 31.29 13.68
N ALA A 77 -22.11 30.65 12.63
CA ALA A 77 -22.89 29.76 11.79
C ALA A 77 -22.97 28.37 12.44
N GLU A 78 -24.18 27.80 12.51
CA GLU A 78 -24.32 26.42 12.94
C GLU A 78 -23.76 25.48 11.86
N LYS A 79 -22.99 24.50 12.30
CA LYS A 79 -22.57 23.39 11.46
C LYS A 79 -23.82 22.55 11.14
N GLU A 80 -24.11 22.33 9.87
CA GLU A 80 -25.14 21.37 9.50
C GLU A 80 -24.57 19.96 9.69
N GLU A 81 -25.18 19.13 10.54
CA GLU A 81 -24.77 17.74 10.75
C GLU A 81 -25.17 16.87 9.55
N ARG A 82 -24.47 17.04 8.43
CA ARG A 82 -24.32 16.03 7.38
C ARG A 82 -22.86 15.61 7.34
N ASP A 83 -22.50 14.57 6.59
CA ASP A 83 -21.14 13.97 6.50
C ASP A 83 -20.05 14.92 5.92
N THR A 84 -20.29 16.24 5.96
CA THR A 84 -19.52 17.32 5.36
C THR A 84 -19.44 18.50 6.34
N ASP A 85 -18.26 19.13 6.51
CA ASP A 85 -18.11 20.36 7.31
C ASP A 85 -18.73 21.57 6.58
N VAL A 86 -20.06 21.64 6.57
CA VAL A 86 -20.83 22.67 5.87
C VAL A 86 -21.43 23.63 6.88
N PHE A 87 -21.24 24.92 6.62
CA PHE A 87 -21.78 26.01 7.42
C PHE A 87 -22.70 26.86 6.56
N ILE A 88 -23.89 27.14 7.07
CA ILE A 88 -24.90 27.94 6.38
C ILE A 88 -24.83 29.38 6.87
N ILE A 89 -24.67 30.31 5.93
CA ILE A 89 -24.68 31.76 6.18
C ILE A 89 -25.86 32.36 5.40
N PRO A 90 -26.74 33.17 6.02
CA PRO A 90 -27.81 33.85 5.32
C PRO A 90 -27.23 34.86 4.30
N ALA A 91 -27.76 34.87 3.09
CA ALA A 91 -27.19 35.59 1.97
C ALA A 91 -28.24 36.37 1.17
N GLU A 92 -27.98 37.66 0.96
CA GLU A 92 -28.75 38.53 0.06
C GLU A 92 -27.91 38.90 -1.17
N ILE A 93 -28.52 38.99 -2.34
CA ILE A 93 -27.80 39.41 -3.55
C ILE A 93 -27.30 40.85 -3.36
N GLY A 94 -25.99 41.07 -3.53
CA GLY A 94 -25.33 42.37 -3.38
C GLY A 94 -24.82 42.67 -1.97
N SER A 95 -25.02 41.77 -1.00
CA SER A 95 -24.46 41.93 0.35
C SER A 95 -23.02 41.41 0.44
N SER A 96 -22.30 41.89 1.47
CA SER A 96 -20.98 41.37 1.84
C SER A 96 -20.93 41.06 3.33
N TYR A 97 -20.24 39.99 3.67
CA TYR A 97 -20.13 39.46 5.03
C TYR A 97 -18.66 39.28 5.37
N ASP A 98 -18.20 39.84 6.48
CA ASP A 98 -16.90 39.49 7.04
C ASP A 98 -17.00 38.10 7.65
N ILE A 99 -16.07 37.21 7.35
CA ILE A 99 -16.05 35.83 7.84
C ILE A 99 -14.77 35.55 8.63
N ASN A 100 -14.91 34.78 9.69
CA ASN A 100 -13.82 34.23 10.48
C ASN A 100 -13.93 32.72 10.50
N VAL A 101 -12.91 32.05 9.97
CA VAL A 101 -12.79 30.60 10.01
C VAL A 101 -11.80 30.24 11.09
N THR A 102 -12.20 29.41 12.05
CA THR A 102 -11.28 28.93 13.10
C THR A 102 -10.82 27.52 12.78
N SER A 103 -9.50 27.30 12.77
CA SER A 103 -8.89 25.97 12.65
C SER A 103 -7.74 25.87 13.63
N ASP A 104 -7.74 24.80 14.44
CA ASP A 104 -6.70 24.50 15.44
C ASP A 104 -6.30 25.72 16.30
N GLY A 105 -7.30 26.53 16.69
CA GLY A 105 -7.13 27.73 17.51
C GLY A 105 -6.61 28.97 16.77
N THR A 106 -6.35 28.88 15.46
CA THR A 106 -5.99 30.02 14.60
C THR A 106 -7.23 30.54 13.89
N VAL A 107 -7.46 31.86 13.94
CA VAL A 107 -8.60 32.54 13.28
C VAL A 107 -8.12 33.16 11.97
N TYR A 108 -8.80 32.82 10.88
CA TYR A 108 -8.57 33.37 9.55
C TYR A 108 -9.72 34.29 9.16
N SER A 109 -9.43 35.56 8.88
CA SER A 109 -10.42 36.58 8.54
C SER A 109 -10.50 36.83 7.04
N GLY A 110 -11.71 37.01 6.52
CA GLY A 110 -11.99 37.32 5.12
C GLY A 110 -13.35 37.97 4.91
N THR A 111 -13.76 38.11 3.66
CA THR A 111 -15.02 38.69 3.23
C THR A 111 -15.65 37.80 2.14
N VAL A 112 -16.94 37.53 2.29
CA VAL A 112 -17.81 36.89 1.29
C VAL A 112 -18.66 37.98 0.63
N THR A 113 -18.71 38.01 -0.69
CA THR A 113 -19.56 38.93 -1.47
C THR A 113 -20.48 38.12 -2.38
N VAL A 114 -21.78 38.42 -2.35
CA VAL A 114 -22.79 37.74 -3.17
C VAL A 114 -23.07 38.61 -4.39
N ASP A 115 -22.73 38.13 -5.60
CA ASP A 115 -22.87 38.91 -6.85
C ASP A 115 -23.78 38.19 -7.86
N SER A 116 -24.77 38.91 -8.39
CA SER A 116 -25.70 38.42 -9.41
C SER A 116 -25.08 38.12 -10.80
N ALA A 117 -23.87 38.61 -11.09
CA ALA A 117 -23.36 38.71 -12.46
C ALA A 117 -22.44 37.57 -12.95
N SER A 118 -21.95 36.67 -12.09
CA SER A 118 -21.02 35.59 -12.48
C SER A 118 -21.71 34.22 -12.52
N LYS A 119 -21.24 33.32 -13.41
CA LYS A 119 -21.61 31.89 -13.39
C LYS A 119 -21.13 31.27 -12.06
N GLY A 120 -21.92 31.42 -11.00
CA GLY A 120 -21.58 30.97 -9.65
C GLY A 120 -22.09 31.87 -8.51
N GLY A 121 -22.47 33.13 -8.75
CA GLY A 121 -23.28 33.92 -7.80
C GLY A 121 -22.63 34.44 -6.51
N VAL A 122 -21.42 33.99 -6.12
CA VAL A 122 -20.77 34.32 -4.83
C VAL A 122 -19.24 34.29 -4.98
N SER A 123 -18.52 35.24 -4.38
CA SER A 123 -17.05 35.30 -4.31
C SER A 123 -16.57 35.42 -2.87
N VAL A 124 -15.48 34.75 -2.51
CA VAL A 124 -14.88 34.79 -1.16
C VAL A 124 -13.41 35.20 -1.24
N SER A 125 -12.98 36.14 -0.40
CA SER A 125 -11.59 36.62 -0.32
C SER A 125 -11.11 36.69 1.13
N PHE A 126 -9.88 36.28 1.42
CA PHE A 126 -9.28 36.37 2.77
C PHE A 126 -8.11 37.36 2.80
N ASP A 127 -7.85 37.96 3.97
CA ASP A 127 -6.78 38.95 4.13
C ASP A 127 -5.40 38.28 4.25
N GLY A 128 -4.54 38.44 3.22
CA GLY A 128 -3.11 38.05 3.24
C GLY A 128 -2.65 37.15 2.08
N ASP A 129 -1.36 37.24 1.69
CA ASP A 129 -0.78 36.49 0.55
C ASP A 129 -0.67 34.97 0.80
N SER A 130 -0.71 34.50 2.05
CA SER A 130 -0.67 33.06 2.41
C SER A 130 -1.96 32.30 2.14
N LEU A 131 -3.08 33.01 1.93
CA LEU A 131 -4.38 32.44 1.55
C LEU A 131 -4.70 32.62 0.05
N LYS A 132 -3.86 33.32 -0.71
CA LYS A 132 -4.00 33.43 -2.17
C LYS A 132 -3.84 32.09 -2.91
N SER A 133 -3.20 31.09 -2.32
CA SER A 133 -3.16 29.73 -2.89
C SER A 133 -4.40 28.89 -2.56
N TYR A 134 -5.21 29.33 -1.58
CA TYR A 134 -6.45 28.68 -1.17
C TYR A 134 -7.63 29.07 -2.08
N THR A 135 -7.52 30.21 -2.77
CA THR A 135 -8.65 31.00 -3.29
C THR A 135 -9.07 30.73 -4.73
N ASP A 136 -8.37 29.89 -5.50
CA ASP A 136 -8.82 29.59 -6.86
C ASP A 136 -9.93 28.53 -6.93
N SER A 137 -10.32 27.87 -5.83
CA SER A 137 -11.39 26.86 -5.88
C SER A 137 -12.02 26.39 -4.57
N THR A 138 -11.92 27.14 -3.46
CA THR A 138 -12.81 26.90 -2.31
C THR A 138 -14.18 27.53 -2.55
N VAL A 139 -15.16 26.64 -2.75
CA VAL A 139 -16.59 26.84 -2.47
C VAL A 139 -17.37 27.67 -3.51
N THR A 140 -18.26 27.02 -4.25
CA THR A 140 -19.55 27.63 -4.60
C THR A 140 -20.63 26.59 -4.88
N ALA A 141 -21.65 26.55 -4.03
CA ALA A 141 -22.99 26.17 -4.43
C ALA A 141 -23.98 27.18 -3.83
N TYR A 142 -24.70 27.86 -4.71
CA TYR A 142 -25.90 28.60 -4.35
C TYR A 142 -27.06 27.60 -4.40
N SER A 143 -27.83 27.48 -3.33
CA SER A 143 -29.18 26.92 -3.40
C SER A 143 -30.14 28.09 -3.49
N ASP A 144 -31.13 27.98 -4.38
CA ASP A 144 -32.28 28.89 -4.37
C ASP A 144 -32.85 28.93 -2.93
N VAL A 145 -33.15 30.16 -2.48
CA VAL A 145 -33.64 30.57 -1.15
C VAL A 145 -32.55 30.90 -0.10
N ASP A 146 -32.13 32.17 -0.13
CA ASP A 146 -31.61 32.98 0.99
C ASP A 146 -30.34 32.53 1.76
N SER A 147 -29.59 31.52 1.30
CA SER A 147 -28.43 30.98 2.03
C SER A 147 -27.20 30.65 1.16
N VAL A 148 -26.02 30.92 1.71
CA VAL A 148 -24.70 30.57 1.15
C VAL A 148 -24.05 29.48 2.00
N TYR A 149 -23.49 28.47 1.34
CA TYR A 149 -22.83 27.33 1.97
C TYR A 149 -21.32 27.50 1.91
N VAL A 150 -20.64 27.32 3.05
CA VAL A 150 -19.17 27.22 3.13
C VAL A 150 -18.80 25.75 3.32
N MET A 151 -18.08 25.16 2.36
CA MET A 151 -17.79 23.70 2.33
C MET A 151 -16.29 23.36 2.41
N LYS A 152 -15.99 22.21 3.00
CA LYS A 152 -14.70 21.50 2.86
C LYS A 152 -14.57 20.90 1.45
N LYS A 153 -13.50 21.22 0.73
CA LYS A 153 -13.18 20.61 -0.59
C LYS A 153 -12.48 19.28 -0.38
N PHE A 154 -12.86 18.27 -1.16
CA PHE A 154 -12.12 17.01 -1.29
C PHE A 154 -11.18 17.12 -2.49
N ALA A 155 -9.91 16.77 -2.29
CA ALA A 155 -8.94 16.73 -3.39
C ALA A 155 -8.85 15.27 -3.87
N ALA A 156 -9.19 15.02 -5.12
CA ALA A 156 -8.75 13.79 -5.77
C ALA A 156 -7.22 13.90 -5.92
N PHE A 157 -6.48 13.02 -5.26
CA PHE A 157 -5.04 12.94 -5.47
C PHE A 157 -4.83 12.11 -6.74
N ASP A 158 -4.60 12.80 -7.85
CA ASP A 158 -4.31 12.16 -9.13
C ASP A 158 -2.80 12.01 -9.31
N SER A 159 -2.31 10.78 -9.33
CA SER A 159 -0.92 10.47 -9.69
C SER A 159 -0.70 10.41 -11.20
N SER A 160 -1.76 10.41 -12.00
CA SER A 160 -1.76 10.30 -13.46
C SER A 160 -1.89 11.67 -14.14
N ARG A 161 -1.04 11.96 -15.13
CA ARG A 161 -1.18 13.20 -15.94
C ARG A 161 -2.26 13.11 -17.03
N THR A 162 -3.06 12.03 -17.05
CA THR A 162 -3.96 11.68 -18.17
C THR A 162 -5.42 11.56 -17.79
N ILE A 163 -5.75 11.66 -16.50
CA ILE A 163 -7.13 11.68 -16.01
C ILE A 163 -7.56 13.14 -15.89
N GLU A 164 -8.72 13.49 -16.43
CA GLU A 164 -9.29 14.84 -16.30
C GLU A 164 -10.47 14.78 -15.34
N GLY A 165 -10.37 15.44 -14.19
CA GLY A 165 -11.46 15.55 -13.22
C GLY A 165 -12.17 16.90 -13.31
N ARG A 166 -13.50 16.91 -13.42
CA ARG A 166 -14.31 18.13 -13.35
C ARG A 166 -15.23 18.05 -12.13
N SER A 167 -15.19 19.07 -11.28
CA SER A 167 -16.26 19.30 -10.30
C SER A 167 -17.50 19.68 -11.08
N THR A 168 -18.55 18.88 -10.94
CA THR A 168 -19.81 19.12 -11.63
C THR A 168 -20.88 19.63 -10.68
N TYR A 169 -20.86 19.23 -9.39
CA TYR A 169 -21.87 19.60 -8.38
C TYR A 169 -21.30 19.62 -6.96
N ALA A 170 -22.05 20.20 -6.03
CA ALA A 170 -21.74 20.18 -4.58
C ALA A 170 -22.33 18.99 -3.82
N THR A 171 -23.03 18.10 -4.53
CA THR A 171 -23.68 16.91 -3.98
C THR A 171 -23.19 15.68 -4.73
N GLY A 172 -23.23 14.52 -4.08
CA GLY A 172 -22.70 13.29 -4.67
C GLY A 172 -23.47 12.90 -5.94
N VAL A 173 -22.73 12.43 -6.96
CA VAL A 173 -23.24 11.98 -8.27
C VAL A 173 -23.61 10.50 -8.19
N ALA A 174 -24.75 10.08 -8.71
CA ALA A 174 -25.11 8.66 -8.75
C ALA A 174 -24.39 7.88 -9.85
N SER A 175 -24.67 6.58 -9.93
CA SER A 175 -24.29 5.77 -11.09
C SER A 175 -24.82 6.40 -12.40
N MET A 176 -24.05 6.25 -13.49
CA MET A 176 -24.30 6.96 -14.74
C MET A 176 -24.65 6.02 -15.90
N THR A 177 -25.54 6.47 -16.79
CA THR A 177 -25.87 5.80 -18.06
C THR A 177 -25.58 6.70 -19.25
N VAL A 178 -25.10 6.12 -20.35
CA VAL A 178 -24.89 6.84 -21.62
C VAL A 178 -25.99 6.50 -22.60
N TRP A 179 -26.62 7.52 -23.19
CA TRP A 179 -27.54 7.34 -24.31
C TRP A 179 -27.59 8.60 -25.19
N GLY A 180 -27.69 8.44 -26.51
CA GLY A 180 -27.93 9.58 -27.42
C GLY A 180 -26.87 10.68 -27.41
N GLY A 181 -25.63 10.39 -26.99
CA GLY A 181 -24.57 11.40 -26.85
C GLY A 181 -24.56 12.14 -25.51
N ALA A 182 -25.39 11.71 -24.56
CA ALA A 182 -25.50 12.28 -23.23
C ALA A 182 -25.23 11.26 -22.11
N LEU A 183 -24.79 11.78 -20.97
CA LEU A 183 -24.61 11.11 -19.69
C LEU A 183 -25.82 11.44 -18.79
N PHE A 184 -26.47 10.44 -18.22
CA PHE A 184 -27.63 10.59 -17.33
C PHE A 184 -27.32 10.05 -15.94
N PHE A 185 -27.67 10.79 -14.88
CA PHE A 185 -27.43 10.38 -13.49
C PHE A 185 -28.28 11.18 -12.48
N GLY A 186 -28.46 10.60 -11.29
CA GLY A 186 -29.09 11.24 -10.13
C GLY A 186 -28.10 11.89 -9.16
N THR A 187 -28.61 12.53 -8.09
CA THR A 187 -27.79 13.18 -7.05
C THR A 187 -28.39 13.01 -5.66
N SER A 188 -27.60 13.14 -4.61
CA SER A 188 -28.14 13.11 -3.22
C SER A 188 -29.10 14.26 -2.90
N SER A 189 -29.10 15.32 -3.70
CA SER A 189 -30.07 16.42 -3.63
C SER A 189 -31.43 16.14 -4.27
N GLY A 190 -31.61 14.98 -4.94
CA GLY A 190 -32.85 14.61 -5.60
C GLY A 190 -33.03 15.15 -7.01
N TYR A 191 -31.98 15.73 -7.60
CA TYR A 191 -31.97 16.13 -9.00
C TYR A 191 -31.45 15.01 -9.90
N THR A 192 -32.04 14.92 -11.08
CA THR A 192 -31.57 14.10 -12.22
C THR A 192 -31.02 15.00 -13.30
N TYR A 193 -29.87 14.65 -13.85
CA TYR A 193 -29.16 15.43 -14.86
C TYR A 193 -29.00 14.67 -16.17
N ALA A 194 -28.96 15.43 -17.27
CA ALA A 194 -28.34 15.01 -18.52
C ALA A 194 -27.18 15.95 -18.86
N MET A 195 -26.05 15.39 -19.28
CA MET A 195 -24.85 16.13 -19.68
C MET A 195 -24.31 15.65 -21.02
N ASP A 196 -23.59 16.51 -21.74
CA ASP A 196 -22.75 16.05 -22.86
C ASP A 196 -21.42 15.41 -22.38
N PHE A 197 -20.63 14.89 -23.32
CA PHE A 197 -19.34 14.24 -23.03
C PHE A 197 -18.21 15.21 -22.63
N ASP A 198 -18.44 16.52 -22.75
CA ASP A 198 -17.58 17.56 -22.23
C ASP A 198 -18.04 18.03 -20.84
N LEU A 199 -19.05 17.37 -20.25
CA LEU A 199 -19.62 17.63 -18.93
C LEU A 199 -20.32 18.99 -18.84
N ASN A 200 -20.99 19.42 -19.91
CA ASN A 200 -21.91 20.54 -19.88
C ASN A 200 -23.34 20.04 -19.62
N VAL A 201 -24.09 20.73 -18.75
CA VAL A 201 -25.49 20.39 -18.44
C VAL A 201 -26.36 20.66 -19.66
N LEU A 202 -27.09 19.63 -20.10
CA LEU A 202 -28.13 19.73 -21.12
C LEU A 202 -29.48 20.07 -20.48
N TRP A 203 -29.87 19.35 -19.43
CA TRP A 203 -31.06 19.62 -18.61
C TRP A 203 -30.89 19.08 -17.18
N ARG A 204 -31.74 19.56 -16.26
CA ARG A 204 -31.88 19.05 -14.89
C ARG A 204 -33.36 18.99 -14.49
N THR A 205 -33.74 17.96 -13.76
CA THR A 205 -35.13 17.73 -13.29
C THR A 205 -35.12 17.38 -11.81
N ASP A 206 -36.01 17.99 -11.02
CA ASP A 206 -36.22 17.62 -9.63
C ASP A 206 -37.12 16.38 -9.54
N THR A 207 -36.67 15.37 -8.80
CA THR A 207 -37.39 14.11 -8.57
C THR A 207 -37.78 13.92 -7.10
N GLU A 208 -37.79 15.01 -6.33
CA GLU A 208 -38.36 15.17 -5.00
C GLU A 208 -37.81 14.24 -3.89
N GLY A 209 -36.82 13.41 -4.20
CA GLY A 209 -36.23 12.42 -3.30
C GLY A 209 -34.83 12.01 -3.73
N GLN A 210 -33.99 11.60 -2.77
CA GLN A 210 -32.60 11.27 -3.04
C GLN A 210 -32.49 10.10 -4.04
N ASN A 211 -31.66 10.26 -5.05
CA ASN A 211 -31.45 9.26 -6.11
C ASN A 211 -29.95 9.04 -6.35
N TYR A 212 -29.18 8.94 -5.26
CA TYR A 212 -27.71 8.93 -5.24
C TYR A 212 -27.07 7.55 -5.44
N TYR A 213 -27.74 6.47 -5.04
CA TYR A 213 -27.17 5.13 -5.06
C TYR A 213 -27.60 4.29 -6.28
N ASP A 214 -28.47 4.84 -7.11
CA ASP A 214 -29.15 4.12 -8.19
C ASP A 214 -28.79 4.72 -9.56
N CYS A 215 -28.61 3.87 -10.57
CA CYS A 215 -28.37 4.28 -11.94
C CYS A 215 -29.70 4.45 -12.68
N PRO A 216 -29.92 5.57 -13.41
CA PRO A 216 -31.01 5.65 -14.35
C PRO A 216 -30.79 4.67 -15.52
N SER A 217 -31.85 4.05 -16.03
CA SER A 217 -31.79 3.35 -17.33
C SER A 217 -32.46 4.17 -18.41
N VAL A 218 -32.01 3.99 -19.66
CA VAL A 218 -32.58 4.71 -20.81
C VAL A 218 -33.06 3.72 -21.85
N SER A 219 -34.34 3.78 -22.19
CA SER A 219 -34.95 2.94 -23.23
C SER A 219 -36.12 3.66 -23.92
N GLY A 220 -36.24 3.48 -25.23
CA GLY A 220 -37.33 4.08 -26.01
C GLY A 220 -37.40 5.62 -25.93
N GLY A 221 -36.27 6.28 -25.70
CA GLY A 221 -36.20 7.74 -25.51
C GLY A 221 -36.66 8.24 -24.14
N ASN A 222 -36.82 7.35 -23.16
CA ASN A 222 -37.19 7.70 -21.79
C ASN A 222 -36.09 7.30 -20.81
N VAL A 223 -35.93 8.08 -19.75
CA VAL A 223 -35.06 7.81 -18.59
C VAL A 223 -35.91 7.26 -17.45
N TYR A 224 -35.57 6.10 -16.94
CA TYR A 224 -36.24 5.44 -15.82
C TYR A 224 -35.36 5.53 -14.58
N LEU A 225 -35.93 5.96 -13.46
CA LEU A 225 -35.17 6.25 -12.24
C LEU A 225 -35.98 5.90 -11.00
N GLY A 226 -35.36 5.20 -10.04
CA GLY A 226 -35.86 5.04 -8.68
C GLY A 226 -35.26 6.04 -7.69
N ASN A 227 -35.98 6.34 -6.60
CA ASN A 227 -35.49 7.18 -5.51
C ASN A 227 -35.73 6.56 -4.11
N TYR A 228 -35.22 7.23 -3.08
CA TYR A 228 -35.34 6.87 -1.65
C TYR A 228 -36.67 7.25 -1.00
N ASN A 229 -37.58 7.88 -1.75
CA ASN A 229 -38.96 8.06 -1.32
C ASN A 229 -39.85 6.88 -1.77
N GLY A 230 -39.29 5.91 -2.48
CA GLY A 230 -39.98 4.71 -2.90
C GLY A 230 -40.65 4.86 -4.26
N GLN A 231 -40.26 5.88 -5.03
CA GLN A 231 -40.91 6.26 -6.27
C GLN A 231 -40.08 5.86 -7.47
N LEU A 232 -40.78 5.46 -8.53
CA LEU A 232 -40.26 5.30 -9.87
C LEU A 232 -40.69 6.49 -10.73
N TYR A 233 -39.74 7.12 -11.41
CA TYR A 233 -39.95 8.19 -12.37
C TYR A 233 -39.63 7.72 -13.79
N VAL A 234 -40.38 8.25 -14.76
CA VAL A 234 -40.10 8.14 -16.19
C VAL A 234 -40.00 9.54 -16.77
N LEU A 235 -38.81 9.93 -17.23
CA LEU A 235 -38.52 11.23 -17.82
C LEU A 235 -38.34 11.10 -19.34
N ASP A 236 -38.62 12.16 -20.09
CA ASP A 236 -38.17 12.26 -21.48
C ASP A 236 -36.65 12.47 -21.54
N ALA A 237 -35.93 11.65 -22.32
CA ALA A 237 -34.47 11.72 -22.36
C ALA A 237 -33.94 13.00 -23.04
N ALA A 238 -34.71 13.63 -23.92
CA ALA A 238 -34.29 14.83 -24.62
C ALA A 238 -34.56 16.10 -23.81
N THR A 239 -35.70 16.16 -23.10
CA THR A 239 -36.13 17.38 -22.39
C THR A 239 -36.00 17.33 -20.88
N GLY A 240 -35.99 16.14 -20.28
CA GLY A 240 -36.04 15.94 -18.83
C GLY A 240 -37.46 16.01 -18.24
N ASP A 241 -38.50 16.17 -19.07
CA ASP A 241 -39.89 16.29 -18.59
C ASP A 241 -40.39 14.99 -17.96
N VAL A 242 -41.08 15.07 -16.82
CA VAL A 242 -41.68 13.92 -16.14
C VAL A 242 -42.90 13.43 -16.93
N LYS A 243 -42.85 12.20 -17.45
CA LYS A 243 -43.93 11.55 -18.23
C LYS A 243 -44.84 10.69 -17.36
N ALA A 244 -44.30 10.05 -16.33
CA ALA A 244 -45.04 9.27 -15.34
C ALA A 244 -44.23 9.13 -14.05
N SER A 245 -44.93 8.93 -12.94
CA SER A 245 -44.36 8.47 -11.67
C SER A 245 -45.30 7.50 -10.97
N ALA A 246 -44.77 6.65 -10.09
CA ALA A 246 -45.55 5.74 -9.25
C ALA A 246 -44.84 5.47 -7.92
N ASP A 247 -45.62 5.31 -6.85
CA ASP A 247 -45.13 4.82 -5.56
C ASP A 247 -45.03 3.28 -5.61
N ILE A 248 -43.81 2.76 -5.52
CA ILE A 248 -43.50 1.33 -5.69
C ILE A 248 -43.17 0.66 -4.36
N ALA A 249 -42.45 1.36 -3.48
CA ALA A 249 -41.91 0.80 -2.25
C ALA A 249 -42.21 1.71 -1.07
N SER A 250 -42.96 1.23 -0.08
CA SER A 250 -43.21 1.98 1.15
C SER A 250 -43.06 1.07 2.35
N TYR A 251 -42.11 1.43 3.21
CA TYR A 251 -41.80 0.72 4.43
C TYR A 251 -41.86 1.69 5.62
N PRO A 252 -42.43 1.26 6.76
CA PRO A 252 -42.46 2.09 7.96
C PRO A 252 -41.06 2.14 8.61
N SER A 253 -40.41 3.32 8.64
CA SER A 253 -39.12 3.53 9.31
C SER A 253 -39.25 4.44 10.54
N LYS A 254 -38.65 4.03 11.67
CA LYS A 254 -38.55 4.86 12.88
C LYS A 254 -37.48 5.95 12.79
N VAL A 255 -36.58 5.86 11.80
CA VAL A 255 -35.42 6.76 11.64
C VAL A 255 -35.65 7.75 10.49
N TYR A 256 -36.29 7.33 9.40
CA TYR A 256 -36.43 8.13 8.17
C TYR A 256 -37.88 8.44 7.76
N GLY A 257 -38.90 7.98 8.51
CA GLY A 257 -40.33 8.21 8.18
C GLY A 257 -40.98 7.06 7.38
N GLU A 258 -42.12 7.32 6.74
CA GLU A 258 -42.71 6.38 5.75
C GLU A 258 -42.00 6.59 4.41
N GLY A 259 -41.36 5.53 3.88
CA GLY A 259 -40.60 5.61 2.64
C GLY A 259 -39.95 4.27 2.28
N GLY A 260 -39.35 4.18 1.11
CA GLY A 260 -38.67 2.97 0.65
C GLY A 260 -37.66 3.31 -0.44
N ARG A 261 -36.84 2.36 -0.86
CA ARG A 261 -35.92 2.56 -1.97
C ARG A 261 -36.38 1.76 -3.16
N VAL A 262 -36.46 2.43 -4.31
CA VAL A 262 -36.55 1.77 -5.62
C VAL A 262 -35.16 1.75 -6.21
N CYS A 263 -34.59 0.55 -6.35
CA CYS A 263 -33.25 0.38 -6.90
C CYS A 263 -33.23 0.61 -8.42
N SER A 264 -32.02 0.73 -8.96
CA SER A 264 -31.73 0.96 -10.40
C SER A 264 -32.65 0.18 -11.36
N PRO A 265 -33.61 0.84 -12.04
CA PRO A 265 -34.56 0.16 -12.92
C PRO A 265 -33.89 -0.35 -14.19
N LEU A 266 -34.27 -1.54 -14.67
CA LEU A 266 -33.87 -2.11 -15.95
C LEU A 266 -35.08 -2.13 -16.90
N ALA A 267 -35.04 -1.31 -17.95
CA ALA A 267 -36.09 -1.27 -18.97
C ALA A 267 -35.80 -2.26 -20.12
N VAL A 268 -36.72 -3.20 -20.35
CA VAL A 268 -36.70 -4.16 -21.47
C VAL A 268 -38.02 -4.02 -22.23
N GLY A 269 -37.98 -3.42 -23.43
CA GLY A 269 -39.19 -3.08 -24.17
C GLY A 269 -40.05 -2.08 -23.40
N ASP A 270 -41.30 -2.43 -23.12
CA ASP A 270 -42.24 -1.65 -22.31
C ASP A 270 -42.23 -2.06 -20.82
N LEU A 271 -41.46 -3.08 -20.44
CA LEU A 271 -41.35 -3.55 -19.06
C LEU A 271 -40.15 -2.93 -18.34
N ILE A 272 -40.32 -2.69 -17.05
CA ILE A 272 -39.33 -2.10 -16.15
C ILE A 272 -39.19 -3.04 -14.96
N PHE A 273 -38.01 -3.61 -14.78
CA PHE A 273 -37.66 -4.51 -13.69
C PHE A 273 -36.86 -3.74 -12.64
N MET A 274 -37.17 -3.91 -11.36
CA MET A 274 -36.43 -3.23 -10.29
C MET A 274 -36.49 -4.02 -8.99
N SER A 275 -35.41 -3.96 -8.22
CA SER A 275 -35.43 -4.39 -6.82
C SER A 275 -35.91 -3.24 -5.94
N ILE A 276 -36.44 -3.59 -4.78
CA ILE A 276 -36.87 -2.63 -3.76
C ILE A 276 -36.27 -2.98 -2.40
N SER A 277 -36.13 -1.98 -1.53
CA SER A 277 -35.75 -2.21 -0.14
C SER A 277 -36.34 -1.17 0.83
N ASP A 278 -36.22 -1.42 2.13
CA ASP A 278 -36.59 -0.47 3.19
C ASP A 278 -35.65 0.75 3.32
N GLY A 279 -34.64 0.87 2.45
CA GLY A 279 -33.79 2.06 2.33
C GLY A 279 -32.78 2.26 3.48
N LEU A 280 -32.56 1.25 4.34
CA LEU A 280 -31.65 1.34 5.50
C LEU A 280 -30.17 1.00 5.17
N GLY A 281 -29.81 0.98 3.88
CA GLY A 281 -28.46 0.65 3.41
C GLY A 281 -28.02 -0.75 3.85
N MET A 282 -26.83 -0.86 4.44
CA MET A 282 -26.31 -2.13 4.99
C MET A 282 -27.20 -2.76 6.09
N ASN A 283 -28.08 -1.97 6.70
CA ASN A 283 -29.02 -2.46 7.71
C ASN A 283 -30.39 -2.83 7.14
N SER A 284 -30.53 -2.87 5.81
CA SER A 284 -31.79 -3.22 5.18
C SER A 284 -32.20 -4.65 5.55
N THR A 285 -33.47 -4.83 5.87
CA THR A 285 -34.01 -6.14 6.31
C THR A 285 -35.17 -6.61 5.44
N GLN A 286 -35.78 -5.70 4.68
CA GLN A 286 -36.89 -5.97 3.78
C GLN A 286 -36.51 -5.59 2.36
N GLY A 287 -36.93 -6.40 1.39
CA GLY A 287 -36.76 -6.13 -0.02
C GLY A 287 -37.60 -7.05 -0.88
N GLY A 288 -37.52 -6.87 -2.20
CA GLY A 288 -38.25 -7.68 -3.16
C GLY A 288 -37.97 -7.28 -4.60
N LEU A 289 -38.70 -7.92 -5.52
CA LEU A 289 -38.71 -7.63 -6.96
C LEU A 289 -40.05 -7.00 -7.35
N ARG A 290 -39.99 -5.99 -8.21
CA ARG A 290 -41.16 -5.38 -8.87
C ARG A 290 -40.92 -5.31 -10.37
N VAL A 291 -41.98 -5.57 -11.14
CA VAL A 291 -41.99 -5.40 -12.60
C VAL A 291 -43.20 -4.57 -12.97
N TYR A 292 -42.98 -3.49 -13.70
CA TYR A 292 -44.01 -2.56 -14.15
C TYR A 292 -43.98 -2.41 -15.66
N ARG A 293 -45.13 -2.18 -16.28
CA ARG A 293 -45.27 -1.83 -17.69
C ARG A 293 -45.46 -0.32 -17.85
N PHE A 294 -44.72 0.28 -18.76
CA PHE A 294 -44.87 1.69 -19.14
C PHE A 294 -45.70 1.85 -20.41
N GLY A 295 -46.89 2.44 -20.26
CA GLY A 295 -47.85 2.70 -21.35
C GLY A 295 -47.66 4.04 -22.06
N GLY A 296 -46.53 4.74 -21.85
CA GLY A 296 -46.24 6.05 -22.45
C GLY A 296 -46.55 7.25 -21.54
N SER A 297 -47.55 7.15 -20.66
CA SER A 297 -47.88 8.16 -19.64
C SER A 297 -48.38 7.55 -18.32
N SER A 298 -48.31 6.23 -18.17
CA SER A 298 -48.77 5.51 -16.98
C SER A 298 -47.93 4.27 -16.74
N LEU A 299 -47.83 3.88 -15.47
CA LEU A 299 -47.14 2.68 -15.01
C LEU A 299 -48.17 1.66 -14.49
N THR A 300 -48.02 0.38 -14.83
CA THR A 300 -48.93 -0.70 -14.39
C THR A 300 -48.14 -1.87 -13.85
N GLU A 301 -48.44 -2.34 -12.64
CA GLU A 301 -47.75 -3.49 -12.04
C GLU A 301 -48.03 -4.78 -12.82
N VAL A 302 -46.98 -5.56 -13.07
CA VAL A 302 -47.00 -6.84 -13.79
C VAL A 302 -46.62 -7.99 -12.84
N LEU A 303 -45.58 -7.79 -12.02
CA LEU A 303 -45.11 -8.78 -11.05
C LEU A 303 -44.67 -8.09 -9.75
N SER A 304 -44.98 -8.76 -8.64
CA SER A 304 -44.54 -8.39 -7.30
C SER A 304 -44.13 -9.66 -6.54
N ASP A 305 -42.87 -9.73 -6.11
CA ASP A 305 -42.33 -10.89 -5.40
C ASP A 305 -41.41 -10.44 -4.26
N ASP A 306 -41.92 -10.49 -3.04
CA ASP A 306 -41.16 -10.20 -1.81
C ASP A 306 -40.40 -11.43 -1.30
N SER A 307 -40.66 -12.62 -1.84
CA SER A 307 -40.09 -13.87 -1.34
C SER A 307 -38.60 -14.02 -1.67
N VAL A 308 -38.09 -13.24 -2.62
CA VAL A 308 -36.67 -13.19 -3.00
C VAL A 308 -35.82 -12.47 -1.93
N GLY A 309 -36.46 -11.70 -1.05
CA GLY A 309 -35.78 -10.90 -0.04
C GLY A 309 -34.97 -9.75 -0.65
N LEU A 310 -33.86 -9.42 0.01
CA LEU A 310 -32.98 -8.37 -0.47
C LEU A 310 -32.26 -8.82 -1.74
N SER A 311 -32.22 -7.93 -2.73
CA SER A 311 -31.69 -8.22 -4.07
C SER A 311 -30.62 -7.21 -4.46
N SER A 312 -29.81 -7.56 -5.45
CA SER A 312 -28.80 -6.68 -6.04
C SER A 312 -29.44 -5.42 -6.61
N THR A 313 -28.71 -4.31 -6.53
CA THR A 313 -29.18 -3.00 -6.96
C THR A 313 -29.42 -2.93 -8.47
N PHE A 314 -28.56 -3.57 -9.27
CA PHE A 314 -28.73 -3.71 -10.72
C PHE A 314 -29.16 -5.12 -11.11
N MET A 315 -29.78 -5.22 -12.29
CA MET A 315 -30.20 -6.47 -12.93
C MET A 315 -29.63 -6.53 -14.34
N THR A 316 -29.46 -7.75 -14.85
CA THR A 316 -28.84 -7.98 -16.16
C THR A 316 -29.77 -8.72 -17.09
N TYR A 317 -30.15 -8.06 -18.18
CA TYR A 317 -30.85 -8.66 -19.29
C TYR A 317 -29.89 -9.52 -20.14
N VAL A 318 -30.31 -10.73 -20.45
CA VAL A 318 -29.62 -11.65 -21.34
C VAL A 318 -30.62 -12.19 -22.35
N ASP A 319 -30.32 -12.01 -23.63
CA ASP A 319 -31.02 -12.67 -24.72
C ASP A 319 -30.19 -13.87 -25.19
N SER A 320 -30.75 -15.08 -25.08
CA SER A 320 -30.07 -16.33 -25.47
C SER A 320 -31.00 -17.27 -26.25
N GLU A 321 -30.45 -18.34 -26.81
CA GLU A 321 -31.24 -19.36 -27.53
C GLU A 321 -32.31 -20.04 -26.65
N ASP A 322 -32.10 -20.06 -25.33
CA ASP A 322 -33.01 -20.64 -24.33
C ASP A 322 -34.07 -19.64 -23.83
N GLY A 323 -34.13 -18.44 -24.44
CA GLY A 323 -35.08 -17.38 -24.11
C GLY A 323 -34.41 -16.12 -23.56
N SER A 324 -35.21 -15.07 -23.43
CA SER A 324 -34.77 -13.79 -22.89
C SER A 324 -35.06 -13.72 -21.39
N TRP A 325 -34.04 -13.46 -20.58
CA TRP A 325 -34.11 -13.52 -19.12
C TRP A 325 -33.48 -12.29 -18.47
N VAL A 326 -33.98 -11.90 -17.30
CA VAL A 326 -33.40 -10.86 -16.44
C VAL A 326 -32.84 -11.52 -15.19
N TYR A 327 -31.52 -11.46 -15.00
CA TYR A 327 -30.79 -12.06 -13.89
C TYR A 327 -30.48 -11.04 -12.78
N PHE A 328 -30.55 -11.49 -11.53
CA PHE A 328 -30.20 -10.69 -10.35
C PHE A 328 -29.78 -11.60 -9.19
N LEU A 329 -28.96 -11.08 -8.29
CA LEU A 329 -28.57 -11.79 -7.07
C LEU A 329 -29.50 -11.40 -5.93
N CYS A 330 -29.88 -12.33 -5.07
CA CYS A 330 -30.75 -12.08 -3.93
C CYS A 330 -30.43 -13.00 -2.76
N ASP A 331 -31.20 -12.92 -1.67
CA ASP A 331 -31.00 -13.76 -0.48
C ASP A 331 -31.18 -15.27 -0.78
N LYS A 332 -31.82 -15.63 -1.90
CA LYS A 332 -31.93 -17.02 -2.42
C LYS A 332 -30.80 -17.43 -3.38
N GLY A 333 -29.86 -16.54 -3.66
CA GLY A 333 -28.77 -16.73 -4.62
C GLY A 333 -29.04 -16.08 -5.96
N LEU A 334 -28.55 -16.68 -7.04
CA LEU A 334 -28.74 -16.17 -8.39
C LEU A 334 -30.15 -16.50 -8.87
N CYS A 335 -30.96 -15.48 -9.10
CA CYS A 335 -32.33 -15.59 -9.57
C CYS A 335 -32.48 -14.99 -10.97
N ARG A 336 -33.54 -15.41 -11.67
CA ARG A 336 -33.94 -14.87 -12.96
C ARG A 336 -35.45 -14.79 -13.12
N VAL A 337 -35.91 -13.88 -13.96
CA VAL A 337 -37.31 -13.75 -14.39
C VAL A 337 -37.35 -13.63 -15.91
N SER A 338 -38.40 -14.14 -16.55
CA SER A 338 -38.56 -14.00 -18.00
C SER A 338 -38.66 -12.52 -18.39
N ALA A 339 -37.96 -12.13 -19.45
CA ALA A 339 -37.91 -10.74 -19.88
C ALA A 339 -39.23 -10.24 -20.49
N ASP A 340 -40.14 -11.13 -20.88
CA ASP A 340 -41.50 -10.80 -21.30
C ASP A 340 -42.48 -10.64 -20.10
N GLY A 341 -41.98 -10.81 -18.88
CA GLY A 341 -42.77 -10.73 -17.65
C GLY A 341 -43.69 -11.93 -17.44
N SER A 342 -43.56 -12.99 -18.24
CA SER A 342 -44.31 -14.24 -18.04
C SER A 342 -43.63 -15.14 -16.99
N GLY A 343 -44.43 -15.91 -16.25
CA GLY A 343 -43.91 -16.73 -15.16
C GLY A 343 -43.60 -15.92 -13.88
N GLY A 344 -43.04 -16.61 -12.89
CA GLY A 344 -42.57 -16.00 -11.64
C GLY A 344 -41.05 -16.01 -11.56
N THR A 345 -40.49 -15.64 -10.41
CA THR A 345 -39.04 -15.70 -10.18
C THR A 345 -38.54 -17.15 -10.10
N GLU A 346 -37.47 -17.46 -10.83
CA GLU A 346 -36.74 -18.73 -10.77
C GLU A 346 -35.39 -18.56 -10.06
N THR A 347 -34.94 -19.56 -9.30
CA THR A 347 -33.58 -19.62 -8.74
C THR A 347 -32.69 -20.46 -9.66
N ALA A 348 -31.68 -19.84 -10.25
CA ALA A 348 -30.69 -20.48 -11.12
C ALA A 348 -29.54 -21.13 -10.31
N ASP A 349 -29.09 -20.50 -9.22
CA ASP A 349 -28.09 -21.05 -8.30
C ASP A 349 -28.42 -20.65 -6.85
N SER A 350 -28.52 -21.63 -5.96
CA SER A 350 -28.78 -21.42 -4.53
C SER A 350 -27.54 -21.45 -3.65
N ASP A 351 -26.39 -21.88 -4.17
CA ASP A 351 -25.15 -22.05 -3.39
C ASP A 351 -24.45 -20.70 -3.14
N VAL A 352 -24.81 -19.69 -3.93
CA VAL A 352 -24.34 -18.32 -3.81
C VAL A 352 -25.23 -17.59 -2.80
N SER A 353 -24.66 -17.06 -1.72
CA SER A 353 -25.42 -16.30 -0.72
C SER A 353 -24.62 -15.12 -0.18
N GLY A 354 -25.31 -14.02 0.18
CA GLY A 354 -24.68 -12.82 0.72
C GLY A 354 -23.97 -11.93 -0.31
N ILE A 355 -24.06 -12.25 -1.60
CA ILE A 355 -23.52 -11.42 -2.68
C ILE A 355 -24.58 -10.41 -3.12
N ARG A 356 -24.21 -9.13 -3.18
CA ARG A 356 -25.11 -8.04 -3.63
C ARG A 356 -24.61 -7.26 -4.84
N GLY A 357 -23.40 -7.55 -5.32
CA GLY A 357 -22.91 -7.04 -6.60
C GLY A 357 -23.67 -7.68 -7.75
N SER A 358 -24.06 -6.88 -8.74
CA SER A 358 -24.90 -7.37 -9.84
C SER A 358 -24.14 -8.24 -10.82
N PRO A 359 -24.76 -9.31 -11.36
CA PRO A 359 -24.15 -10.14 -12.39
C PRO A 359 -24.04 -9.36 -13.69
N VAL A 360 -22.94 -9.52 -14.43
CA VAL A 360 -22.72 -8.88 -15.73
C VAL A 360 -22.58 -9.92 -16.82
N ASN A 361 -23.33 -9.72 -17.91
CA ASN A 361 -23.33 -10.62 -19.05
C ASN A 361 -22.06 -10.44 -19.89
N VAL A 362 -21.33 -11.53 -20.09
CA VAL A 362 -20.14 -11.58 -20.94
C VAL A 362 -20.39 -12.55 -22.10
N GLY A 363 -20.47 -11.98 -23.31
CA GLY A 363 -20.58 -12.74 -24.56
C GLY A 363 -21.88 -13.54 -24.72
N GLY A 364 -22.93 -13.21 -23.98
CA GLY A 364 -24.24 -13.90 -24.05
C GLY A 364 -24.21 -15.32 -23.52
N LYS A 365 -23.15 -15.72 -22.80
CA LYS A 365 -22.93 -17.11 -22.35
C LYS A 365 -22.62 -17.22 -20.86
N TYR A 366 -22.02 -16.17 -20.29
CA TYR A 366 -21.55 -16.17 -18.91
C TYR A 366 -22.06 -14.95 -18.17
N LEU A 367 -22.29 -15.13 -16.88
CA LEU A 367 -22.51 -14.07 -15.90
C LEU A 367 -21.26 -13.97 -15.03
N VAL A 368 -20.78 -12.75 -14.83
CA VAL A 368 -19.63 -12.46 -13.98
C VAL A 368 -20.09 -11.54 -12.84
N TYR A 369 -19.81 -11.92 -11.60
CA TYR A 369 -20.11 -11.10 -10.42
C TYR A 369 -19.03 -11.28 -9.35
N GLN A 370 -18.92 -10.31 -8.46
CA GLN A 370 -17.96 -10.31 -7.36
C GLN A 370 -18.66 -10.57 -6.03
N ASP A 371 -18.07 -11.42 -5.19
CA ASP A 371 -18.54 -11.61 -3.80
C ASP A 371 -18.13 -10.43 -2.88
N TYR A 372 -18.90 -10.27 -1.82
CA TYR A 372 -18.61 -9.30 -0.77
C TYR A 372 -17.98 -10.05 0.41
N ALA A 373 -16.78 -9.66 0.87
CA ALA A 373 -16.16 -10.36 1.99
C ALA A 373 -15.41 -9.49 2.96
N PHE A 374 -15.86 -9.55 4.23
CA PHE A 374 -15.09 -10.22 5.28
C PHE A 374 -15.96 -10.61 6.49
N SER A 375 -16.66 -11.75 6.46
CA SER A 375 -17.08 -12.48 7.70
C SER A 375 -17.69 -13.85 7.39
N ARG A 376 -16.85 -14.89 7.35
CA ARG A 376 -17.13 -16.22 7.95
C ARG A 376 -15.97 -17.20 7.82
N ASN A 377 -15.15 -17.15 6.76
CA ASN A 377 -14.13 -18.19 6.47
C ASN A 377 -12.79 -17.70 5.88
N GLY A 378 -12.44 -16.41 5.94
CA GLY A 378 -11.12 -15.92 5.52
C GLY A 378 -10.80 -16.06 4.02
N SER A 379 -11.82 -16.16 3.17
CA SER A 379 -11.71 -16.18 1.70
C SER A 379 -12.82 -15.30 1.13
N GLY A 380 -12.48 -14.26 0.39
CA GLY A 380 -13.43 -13.51 -0.43
C GLY A 380 -12.77 -12.31 -1.13
N GLY A 381 -13.54 -11.54 -1.89
CA GLY A 381 -13.03 -10.78 -3.03
C GLY A 381 -12.81 -11.68 -4.25
N ILE A 382 -13.66 -12.70 -4.45
CA ILE A 382 -13.64 -13.60 -5.59
C ILE A 382 -14.62 -13.07 -6.64
N ILE A 383 -14.13 -12.94 -7.87
CA ILE A 383 -14.95 -12.69 -9.04
C ILE A 383 -15.34 -14.04 -9.63
N HIS A 384 -16.60 -14.42 -9.52
CA HIS A 384 -17.15 -15.66 -10.05
C HIS A 384 -17.54 -15.50 -11.53
N VAL A 385 -17.31 -16.55 -12.29
CA VAL A 385 -17.74 -16.69 -13.69
C VAL A 385 -18.68 -17.90 -13.76
N VAL A 386 -19.93 -17.66 -14.08
CA VAL A 386 -21.02 -18.64 -14.01
C VAL A 386 -21.73 -18.73 -15.36
N SER A 387 -22.19 -19.90 -15.78
CA SER A 387 -23.02 -20.04 -16.98
C SER A 387 -24.47 -19.60 -16.72
N LEU A 388 -25.25 -19.37 -17.78
CA LEU A 388 -26.64 -18.87 -17.67
C LEU A 388 -27.59 -19.81 -16.90
N ASP A 389 -27.24 -21.09 -16.78
CA ASP A 389 -27.95 -22.10 -15.99
C ASP A 389 -27.53 -22.12 -14.50
N GLY A 390 -26.66 -21.20 -14.07
CA GLY A 390 -26.25 -21.05 -12.67
C GLY A 390 -25.06 -21.93 -12.25
N LYS A 391 -24.33 -22.54 -13.18
CA LYS A 391 -23.18 -23.38 -12.84
C LYS A 391 -21.86 -22.59 -12.85
N GLU A 392 -21.07 -22.66 -11.78
CA GLU A 392 -19.75 -22.03 -11.73
C GLU A 392 -18.79 -22.65 -12.75
N VAL A 393 -18.20 -21.78 -13.59
CA VAL A 393 -17.29 -22.13 -14.70
C VAL A 393 -15.84 -21.75 -14.36
N GLY A 394 -15.65 -20.76 -13.49
CA GLY A 394 -14.34 -20.36 -13.00
C GLY A 394 -14.43 -19.19 -12.02
N SER A 395 -13.29 -18.82 -11.44
CA SER A 395 -13.20 -17.71 -10.51
C SER A 395 -11.84 -17.00 -10.60
N ILE A 396 -11.83 -15.71 -10.28
CA ILE A 396 -10.65 -14.86 -10.28
C ILE A 396 -10.50 -14.28 -8.87
N SER A 397 -9.37 -14.55 -8.23
CA SER A 397 -9.04 -13.95 -6.94
C SER A 397 -8.59 -12.51 -7.12
N ARG A 398 -9.12 -11.60 -6.30
CA ARG A 398 -8.65 -10.22 -6.21
C ARG A 398 -7.17 -10.17 -5.77
N PRO A 399 -6.36 -9.27 -6.35
CA PRO A 399 -5.01 -8.96 -5.87
C PRO A 399 -4.99 -8.53 -4.38
N SER A 400 -3.93 -8.87 -3.65
CA SER A 400 -3.84 -8.63 -2.20
C SER A 400 -3.61 -7.16 -1.80
N ASP A 401 -3.20 -6.33 -2.77
CA ASP A 401 -2.92 -4.89 -2.68
C ASP A 401 -4.17 -4.02 -2.81
N ILE A 402 -5.28 -4.61 -3.25
CA ILE A 402 -6.59 -3.98 -3.22
C ILE A 402 -7.21 -4.43 -1.90
N ASP A 403 -7.50 -3.54 -0.94
CA ASP A 403 -8.06 -3.94 0.35
C ASP A 403 -9.26 -3.09 0.80
N GLN A 404 -10.46 -3.41 0.28
CA GLN A 404 -11.69 -2.68 0.58
C GLN A 404 -12.93 -3.55 0.36
N TRP A 405 -14.01 -3.20 1.05
CA TRP A 405 -15.30 -3.83 0.95
C TRP A 405 -15.94 -3.26 -0.34
N THR A 406 -16.66 -4.03 -1.14
CA THR A 406 -17.31 -3.44 -2.34
C THR A 406 -18.48 -4.29 -2.80
N MET A 407 -19.62 -3.63 -3.01
CA MET A 407 -20.82 -4.23 -3.56
C MET A 407 -21.01 -3.82 -5.04
N THR A 408 -19.94 -3.38 -5.72
CA THR A 408 -20.02 -3.00 -7.15
C THR A 408 -20.29 -4.18 -8.08
N SER A 409 -20.98 -3.90 -9.19
CA SER A 409 -20.87 -4.74 -10.38
C SER A 409 -19.48 -4.60 -11.01
N VAL A 410 -18.93 -5.70 -11.51
CA VAL A 410 -17.71 -5.66 -12.34
C VAL A 410 -18.05 -5.15 -13.75
N LEU A 411 -17.15 -4.45 -14.43
CA LEU A 411 -17.30 -4.10 -15.84
C LEU A 411 -16.25 -4.84 -16.66
N VAL A 412 -16.69 -5.66 -17.62
CA VAL A 412 -15.78 -6.45 -18.46
C VAL A 412 -15.71 -5.84 -19.86
N CYS A 413 -14.51 -5.46 -20.30
CA CYS A 413 -14.24 -4.95 -21.64
C CYS A 413 -13.02 -5.67 -22.24
N GLY A 414 -13.27 -6.57 -23.19
CA GLY A 414 -12.21 -7.42 -23.74
C GLY A 414 -11.56 -8.28 -22.65
N SER A 415 -10.24 -8.19 -22.51
CA SER A 415 -9.47 -8.87 -21.46
C SER A 415 -9.32 -8.04 -20.17
N MET A 416 -10.07 -6.95 -20.01
CA MET A 416 -9.97 -6.06 -18.86
C MET A 416 -11.25 -6.14 -18.03
N ILE A 417 -11.09 -6.31 -16.73
CA ILE A 417 -12.16 -6.30 -15.74
C ILE A 417 -11.92 -5.10 -14.84
N TYR A 418 -12.84 -4.16 -14.90
CA TYR A 418 -12.88 -2.94 -14.13
C TYR A 418 -13.72 -3.18 -12.88
N ILE A 419 -13.18 -2.90 -11.70
CA ILE A 419 -13.82 -3.14 -10.40
C ILE A 419 -13.73 -1.87 -9.55
N GLY A 420 -14.82 -1.52 -8.86
CA GLY A 420 -14.82 -0.40 -7.91
C GLY A 420 -14.51 -0.86 -6.50
N THR A 421 -13.94 0.03 -5.69
CA THR A 421 -13.55 -0.24 -4.29
C THR A 421 -13.97 0.95 -3.41
N ASP A 422 -14.13 0.77 -2.09
CA ASP A 422 -14.58 1.84 -1.16
C ASP A 422 -13.76 3.17 -1.18
N GLY A 423 -12.60 3.20 -1.81
CA GLY A 423 -11.68 4.32 -1.89
C GLY A 423 -11.00 4.43 -3.25
N GLY A 424 -11.60 3.86 -4.30
CA GLY A 424 -11.14 4.08 -5.66
C GLY A 424 -11.66 3.07 -6.68
N PHE A 425 -10.77 2.69 -7.57
CA PHE A 425 -11.03 1.88 -8.74
C PHE A 425 -9.85 0.94 -8.96
N ALA A 426 -10.08 -0.22 -9.55
CA ALA A 426 -9.01 -1.08 -10.03
C ALA A 426 -9.35 -1.69 -11.37
N VAL A 427 -8.32 -1.99 -12.15
CA VAL A 427 -8.44 -2.63 -13.45
C VAL A 427 -7.59 -3.88 -13.46
N LEU A 428 -8.24 -5.02 -13.58
CA LEU A 428 -7.61 -6.33 -13.66
C LEU A 428 -7.51 -6.73 -15.12
N LYS A 429 -6.32 -7.07 -15.58
CA LYS A 429 -6.16 -7.76 -16.86
C LYS A 429 -6.42 -9.25 -16.62
N SER A 430 -7.51 -9.75 -17.16
CA SER A 430 -7.89 -11.16 -17.10
C SER A 430 -8.03 -11.72 -18.51
N ASP A 431 -7.28 -12.78 -18.80
CA ASP A 431 -7.61 -13.66 -19.91
C ASP A 431 -8.84 -14.47 -19.49
N LEU A 432 -10.05 -13.93 -19.63
CA LEU A 432 -11.30 -14.68 -19.48
C LEU A 432 -11.33 -15.76 -20.58
N THR A 433 -10.58 -16.84 -20.36
CA THR A 433 -10.47 -18.00 -21.25
C THR A 433 -11.74 -18.81 -21.11
N VAL A 434 -12.72 -18.47 -21.95
CA VAL A 434 -13.85 -19.33 -22.26
C VAL A 434 -13.34 -20.60 -22.94
N GLY A 435 -13.29 -21.68 -22.15
CA GLY A 435 -13.09 -23.09 -22.50
C GLY A 435 -12.50 -23.46 -23.88
N VAL A 436 -11.24 -23.88 -23.87
CA VAL A 436 -10.83 -25.10 -24.58
C VAL A 436 -9.98 -25.93 -23.61
N SER A 437 -10.36 -27.19 -23.39
CA SER A 437 -9.54 -28.20 -22.71
C SER A 437 -9.66 -29.50 -23.52
N PRO A 438 -8.70 -30.44 -23.51
CA PRO A 438 -7.30 -30.40 -23.07
C PRO A 438 -6.32 -30.76 -24.22
N GLY A 439 -5.11 -30.20 -24.23
CA GLY A 439 -4.02 -30.78 -25.02
C GLY A 439 -2.91 -29.81 -25.43
N GLY A 440 -1.73 -30.01 -24.86
CA GLY A 440 -0.46 -29.69 -25.52
C GLY A 440 0.28 -28.46 -24.98
N ASP A 441 1.20 -28.73 -24.05
CA ASP A 441 2.21 -27.82 -23.50
C ASP A 441 2.99 -26.99 -24.53
N SER A 442 3.31 -25.75 -24.14
CA SER A 442 4.69 -25.28 -23.94
C SER A 442 4.65 -23.84 -23.39
N GLY A 443 5.40 -23.41 -22.37
CA GLY A 443 6.44 -24.05 -21.61
C GLY A 443 7.22 -22.96 -20.85
N GLY A 444 7.38 -23.14 -19.55
CA GLY A 444 8.24 -22.30 -18.74
C GLY A 444 8.11 -22.61 -17.26
N LEU A 445 9.05 -23.40 -16.73
CA LEU A 445 9.42 -23.25 -15.33
C LEU A 445 9.64 -21.74 -15.08
N PRO A 446 9.18 -21.16 -13.95
CA PRO A 446 9.38 -19.74 -13.66
C PRO A 446 10.82 -19.35 -14.00
N GLY A 447 11.06 -18.21 -14.63
CA GLY A 447 12.40 -17.87 -15.14
C GLY A 447 13.51 -18.03 -14.09
N TRP A 448 13.19 -17.82 -12.80
CA TRP A 448 14.10 -18.07 -11.68
C TRP A 448 14.37 -19.56 -11.43
N VAL A 449 13.44 -20.49 -11.70
CA VAL A 449 13.69 -21.94 -11.65
C VAL A 449 14.59 -22.35 -12.81
N ILE A 450 14.46 -21.73 -13.98
CA ILE A 450 15.41 -21.93 -15.09
C ILE A 450 16.78 -21.37 -14.70
N TRP A 451 16.87 -20.18 -14.12
CA TRP A 451 18.14 -19.61 -13.66
C TRP A 451 18.72 -20.34 -12.44
N ALA A 452 17.90 -20.85 -11.53
CA ALA A 452 18.32 -21.67 -10.40
C ALA A 452 18.75 -23.06 -10.88
N ALA A 453 18.07 -23.65 -11.86
CA ALA A 453 18.51 -24.86 -12.53
C ALA A 453 19.81 -24.63 -13.31
N VAL A 454 19.95 -23.52 -14.04
CA VAL A 454 21.18 -23.13 -14.75
C VAL A 454 22.32 -22.87 -13.75
N ALA A 455 22.06 -22.21 -12.62
CA ALA A 455 23.05 -21.99 -11.56
C ALA A 455 23.44 -23.30 -10.88
N CYS A 456 22.48 -24.19 -10.59
CA CYS A 456 22.74 -25.53 -10.06
C CYS A 456 23.48 -26.41 -11.06
N ILE A 457 23.14 -26.34 -12.36
CA ILE A 457 23.83 -27.05 -13.45
C ILE A 457 25.22 -26.46 -13.66
N ALA A 458 25.40 -25.14 -13.59
CA ALA A 458 26.71 -24.50 -13.68
C ALA A 458 27.59 -24.84 -12.47
N LEU A 459 27.04 -24.84 -11.26
CA LEU A 459 27.74 -25.28 -10.04
C LEU A 459 28.04 -26.77 -10.07
N ALA A 460 27.12 -27.60 -10.55
CA ALA A 460 27.33 -29.04 -10.74
C ALA A 460 28.33 -29.33 -11.86
N ALA A 461 28.34 -28.55 -12.94
CA ALA A 461 29.30 -28.67 -14.04
C ALA A 461 30.68 -28.16 -13.62
N LEU A 462 30.78 -27.08 -12.85
CA LEU A 462 32.02 -26.62 -12.24
C LEU A 462 32.54 -27.63 -11.21
N ALA A 463 31.66 -28.23 -10.40
CA ALA A 463 32.01 -29.30 -9.48
C ALA A 463 32.44 -30.57 -10.22
N ALA A 464 31.75 -30.97 -11.28
CA ALA A 464 32.07 -32.13 -12.11
C ALA A 464 33.36 -31.93 -12.90
N ALA A 465 33.56 -30.76 -13.50
CA ALA A 465 34.81 -30.38 -14.16
C ALA A 465 35.97 -30.35 -13.17
N ALA A 466 35.74 -29.84 -11.96
CA ALA A 466 36.73 -29.90 -10.89
C ALA A 466 37.05 -31.35 -10.45
N ILE A 467 36.05 -32.22 -10.33
CA ILE A 467 36.23 -33.65 -10.01
C ILE A 467 36.99 -34.38 -11.13
N LEU A 468 36.65 -34.13 -12.40
CA LEU A 468 37.30 -34.74 -13.56
C LEU A 468 38.74 -34.28 -13.71
N LEU A 469 38.99 -32.97 -13.58
CA LEU A 469 40.33 -32.41 -13.63
C LEU A 469 41.17 -32.86 -12.41
N ALA A 470 40.55 -33.03 -11.23
CA ALA A 470 41.20 -33.60 -10.06
C ALA A 470 41.60 -35.07 -10.25
N ARG A 471 40.70 -35.88 -10.84
CA ARG A 471 40.98 -37.27 -11.21
C ARG A 471 42.10 -37.39 -12.24
N ARG A 472 42.13 -36.51 -13.25
CA ARG A 472 43.19 -36.47 -14.26
C ARG A 472 44.55 -36.07 -13.68
N ALA A 473 44.54 -35.27 -12.61
CA ALA A 473 45.72 -34.88 -11.85
C ALA A 473 46.07 -35.84 -10.68
N GLY A 474 45.31 -36.94 -10.49
CA GLY A 474 45.57 -37.93 -9.44
C GLY A 474 45.33 -37.43 -8.00
N LYS A 475 44.52 -36.39 -7.81
CA LYS A 475 44.28 -35.75 -6.49
C LYS A 475 42.79 -35.78 -6.11
N PRO A 476 42.45 -35.82 -4.81
CA PRO A 476 41.06 -35.72 -4.38
C PRO A 476 40.45 -34.34 -4.74
N PRO A 477 39.15 -34.25 -5.08
CA PRO A 477 38.52 -33.05 -5.67
C PRO A 477 38.71 -31.78 -4.84
N GLY A 478 38.55 -31.89 -3.52
CA GLY A 478 38.76 -30.77 -2.60
C GLY A 478 40.20 -30.25 -2.60
N LYS A 479 41.21 -31.13 -2.72
CA LYS A 479 42.63 -30.72 -2.79
C LYS A 479 42.95 -30.05 -4.13
N TYR A 480 42.46 -30.58 -5.25
CA TYR A 480 42.68 -30.00 -6.58
C TYR A 480 42.02 -28.62 -6.72
N LEU A 481 40.76 -28.48 -6.30
CA LEU A 481 40.07 -27.19 -6.31
C LEU A 481 40.79 -26.18 -5.42
N SER A 482 41.23 -26.60 -4.22
CA SER A 482 42.03 -25.76 -3.31
C SER A 482 43.39 -25.36 -3.89
N GLU A 483 44.01 -26.18 -4.76
CA GLU A 483 45.27 -25.88 -5.43
C GLU A 483 45.09 -24.95 -6.63
N LYS A 484 44.01 -25.09 -7.40
CA LYS A 484 43.71 -24.20 -8.55
C LYS A 484 43.15 -22.85 -8.12
N LEU A 485 42.22 -22.81 -7.16
CA LEU A 485 41.86 -21.57 -6.45
C LEU A 485 43.11 -21.04 -5.72
N GLY A 486 43.89 -21.95 -5.14
CA GLY A 486 45.27 -21.80 -4.66
C GLY A 486 46.18 -20.95 -5.55
N ALA A 487 46.20 -21.29 -6.84
CA ALA A 487 47.05 -20.70 -7.86
C ALA A 487 46.47 -19.40 -8.43
N MET A 488 45.15 -19.30 -8.60
CA MET A 488 44.48 -18.09 -9.10
C MET A 488 44.44 -16.96 -8.07
N SER A 489 44.24 -17.25 -6.79
CA SER A 489 44.14 -16.23 -5.74
C SER A 489 45.47 -15.91 -5.04
N GLY A 490 46.54 -16.67 -5.33
CA GLY A 490 47.79 -16.65 -4.57
C GLY A 490 47.74 -17.36 -3.21
N PHE A 491 46.71 -18.18 -2.95
CA PHE A 491 46.57 -19.00 -1.74
C PHE A 491 47.75 -19.95 -1.48
N ARG A 492 48.43 -20.47 -2.51
CA ARG A 492 49.63 -21.33 -2.39
C ARG A 492 50.66 -21.03 -3.49
N ASN A 493 51.28 -19.86 -3.42
CA ASN A 493 52.47 -19.58 -4.24
C ASN A 493 53.68 -19.50 -3.29
N GLU A 494 54.41 -20.60 -3.15
CA GLU A 494 55.57 -20.72 -2.23
C GLU A 494 56.69 -19.72 -2.57
N ALA A 495 56.68 -19.16 -3.78
CA ALA A 495 57.60 -18.12 -4.24
C ALA A 495 57.24 -16.69 -3.76
N LEU A 496 56.02 -16.45 -3.26
CA LEU A 496 55.60 -15.13 -2.79
C LEU A 496 55.81 -14.97 -1.28
N SER A 497 56.36 -13.83 -0.87
CA SER A 497 56.36 -13.43 0.55
C SER A 497 54.93 -13.46 1.12
N LYS A 498 54.76 -13.86 2.39
CA LYS A 498 53.47 -13.90 3.10
C LYS A 498 52.68 -12.59 2.94
N THR A 499 53.36 -11.46 2.96
CA THR A 499 52.75 -10.14 2.77
C THR A 499 52.19 -9.94 1.35
N ALA A 500 52.91 -10.39 0.33
CA ALA A 500 52.47 -10.30 -1.07
C ALA A 500 51.29 -11.25 -1.33
N ALA A 501 51.31 -12.46 -0.76
CA ALA A 501 50.20 -13.40 -0.82
C ALA A 501 48.93 -12.83 -0.16
N ASN A 502 49.04 -12.24 1.04
CA ASN A 502 47.91 -11.63 1.74
C ASN A 502 47.35 -10.41 1.00
N LYS A 503 48.20 -9.56 0.42
CA LYS A 503 47.75 -8.44 -0.44
C LYS A 503 46.99 -8.93 -1.67
N ARG A 504 47.45 -10.00 -2.33
CA ARG A 504 46.74 -10.61 -3.47
C ARG A 504 45.41 -11.22 -3.07
N ARG A 505 45.35 -11.91 -1.92
CA ARG A 505 44.10 -12.46 -1.38
C ARG A 505 43.11 -11.35 -1.04
N LEU A 506 43.56 -10.27 -0.41
CA LEU A 506 42.72 -9.12 -0.13
C LEU A 506 42.20 -8.51 -1.43
N LEU A 507 43.07 -8.24 -2.41
CA LEU A 507 42.66 -7.70 -3.70
C LEU A 507 41.63 -8.60 -4.38
N PHE A 508 41.83 -9.92 -4.34
CA PHE A 508 40.88 -10.89 -4.88
C PHE A 508 39.52 -10.81 -4.17
N VAL A 509 39.49 -10.75 -2.83
CA VAL A 509 38.25 -10.61 -2.07
C VAL A 509 37.57 -9.28 -2.34
N LEU A 510 38.32 -8.19 -2.45
CA LEU A 510 37.77 -6.88 -2.77
C LEU A 510 37.14 -6.89 -4.16
N VAL A 511 37.85 -7.38 -5.18
CA VAL A 511 37.33 -7.45 -6.56
C VAL A 511 36.11 -8.37 -6.66
N LEU A 512 36.19 -9.57 -6.08
CA LEU A 512 35.09 -10.53 -6.12
C LEU A 512 33.89 -10.03 -5.32
N GLY A 513 34.13 -9.46 -4.14
CA GLY A 513 33.09 -8.91 -3.29
C GLY A 513 32.41 -7.71 -3.94
N THR A 514 33.16 -6.80 -4.56
CA THR A 514 32.57 -5.62 -5.21
C THR A 514 31.80 -6.03 -6.45
N ALA A 515 32.29 -7.01 -7.22
CA ALA A 515 31.55 -7.58 -8.34
C ALA A 515 30.25 -8.26 -7.88
N LEU A 516 30.29 -9.01 -6.77
CA LEU A 516 29.10 -9.64 -6.19
C LEU A 516 28.10 -8.61 -5.66
N ALA A 517 28.58 -7.58 -4.95
CA ALA A 517 27.74 -6.48 -4.46
C ALA A 517 27.12 -5.70 -5.62
N ALA A 518 27.88 -5.38 -6.67
CA ALA A 518 27.36 -4.70 -7.85
C ALA A 518 26.35 -5.55 -8.61
N ALA A 519 26.60 -6.86 -8.76
CA ALA A 519 25.64 -7.77 -9.38
C ALA A 519 24.36 -7.88 -8.55
N ALA A 520 24.47 -8.04 -7.22
CA ALA A 520 23.32 -8.08 -6.33
C ALA A 520 22.54 -6.75 -6.35
N PHE A 521 23.24 -5.62 -6.35
CA PHE A 521 22.64 -4.30 -6.47
C PHE A 521 21.84 -4.15 -7.77
N LEU A 522 22.41 -4.52 -8.91
CA LEU A 522 21.69 -4.51 -10.19
C LEU A 522 20.49 -5.47 -10.17
N CYS A 523 20.60 -6.64 -9.53
CA CYS A 523 19.47 -7.55 -9.34
C CYS A 523 18.38 -6.93 -8.45
N CYS A 524 18.73 -6.23 -7.36
CA CYS A 524 17.76 -5.52 -6.51
C CYS A 524 17.02 -4.41 -7.28
N LEU A 525 17.67 -3.79 -8.28
CA LEU A 525 17.01 -2.83 -9.16
C LEU A 525 16.13 -3.51 -10.21
N ALA A 526 16.54 -4.67 -10.73
CA ALA A 526 15.84 -5.37 -11.81
C ALA A 526 14.64 -6.19 -11.32
N PHE A 527 14.73 -6.81 -10.15
CA PHE A 527 13.72 -7.74 -9.65
C PHE A 527 12.95 -7.13 -8.46
N GLY A 528 11.63 -7.19 -8.53
CA GLY A 528 10.72 -6.86 -7.43
C GLY A 528 9.42 -7.65 -7.50
N PRO A 529 8.60 -7.65 -6.44
CA PRO A 529 7.38 -8.47 -6.35
C PRO A 529 6.34 -8.12 -7.41
N SER A 530 6.14 -6.82 -7.67
CA SER A 530 5.10 -6.31 -8.59
C SER A 530 5.55 -6.32 -10.06
N HIS A 531 6.83 -6.05 -10.30
CA HIS A 531 7.37 -5.90 -11.65
C HIS A 531 8.80 -6.43 -11.74
N SER A 532 9.13 -7.20 -12.78
CA SER A 532 10.51 -7.67 -13.01
C SER A 532 10.95 -7.30 -14.41
N MET A 533 12.16 -6.74 -14.51
CA MET A 533 12.73 -6.26 -15.77
C MET A 533 14.08 -6.93 -16.01
N SER A 534 14.57 -6.88 -17.25
CA SER A 534 15.92 -7.37 -17.55
C SER A 534 16.98 -6.47 -16.88
N LEU A 535 18.16 -7.03 -16.62
CA LEU A 535 19.29 -6.30 -16.05
C LEU A 535 19.70 -5.08 -16.91
N SER A 536 19.56 -5.19 -18.23
CA SER A 536 19.82 -4.10 -19.17
C SER A 536 18.77 -2.99 -19.09
N GLU A 537 17.49 -3.36 -18.96
CA GLU A 537 16.41 -2.38 -18.80
C GLU A 537 16.53 -1.66 -17.47
N ALA A 538 16.81 -2.37 -16.37
CA ALA A 538 17.02 -1.76 -15.06
C ALA A 538 18.17 -0.73 -15.08
N ALA A 539 19.30 -1.08 -15.73
CA ALA A 539 20.42 -0.17 -15.88
C ALA A 539 20.07 1.03 -16.79
N GLY A 540 19.36 0.79 -17.89
CA GLY A 540 18.90 1.84 -18.81
C GLY A 540 17.94 2.83 -18.14
N ASN A 541 16.95 2.30 -17.42
CA ASN A 541 15.96 3.07 -16.68
C ASN A 541 16.61 3.87 -15.55
N LEU A 542 17.58 3.29 -14.83
CA LEU A 542 18.35 4.02 -13.83
C LEU A 542 19.10 5.21 -14.44
N ILE A 543 19.83 4.99 -15.54
CA ILE A 543 20.60 6.05 -16.20
C ILE A 543 19.66 7.15 -16.71
N SER A 544 18.54 6.76 -17.34
CA SER A 544 17.52 7.69 -17.82
C SER A 544 16.89 8.49 -16.68
N ALA A 545 16.56 7.85 -15.56
CA ALA A 545 16.00 8.51 -14.39
C ALA A 545 16.95 9.55 -13.77
N ILE A 546 18.24 9.22 -13.70
CA ILE A 546 19.29 10.13 -13.22
C ILE A 546 19.46 11.31 -14.18
N ASP A 547 19.48 11.07 -15.50
CA ASP A 547 19.63 12.12 -16.52
C ASP A 547 18.47 13.13 -16.49
N LYS A 548 17.25 12.62 -16.22
CA LYS A 548 16.05 13.43 -16.00
C LYS A 548 16.02 14.16 -14.64
N GLY A 549 17.01 13.94 -13.78
CA GLY A 549 17.07 14.51 -12.44
C GLY A 549 15.91 14.09 -11.54
N GLY A 550 15.37 12.89 -11.73
CA GLY A 550 14.25 12.37 -10.95
C GLY A 550 12.87 12.99 -11.28
N LYS A 551 12.73 13.78 -12.34
CA LYS A 551 11.47 14.46 -12.69
C LYS A 551 10.92 13.99 -14.04
N GLY A 552 9.61 13.76 -14.12
CA GLY A 552 8.97 13.30 -15.36
C GLY A 552 9.38 11.88 -15.77
N LEU A 553 9.53 11.02 -14.77
CA LEU A 553 9.94 9.62 -14.92
C LEU A 553 8.81 8.78 -15.54
N THR A 554 9.16 7.74 -16.30
CA THR A 554 8.23 6.66 -16.67
C THR A 554 7.99 5.72 -15.48
N ASN A 555 6.97 4.86 -15.52
CA ASN A 555 6.68 3.94 -14.40
C ASN A 555 7.89 3.05 -14.04
N ASP A 556 8.57 2.47 -15.04
CA ASP A 556 9.75 1.62 -14.81
C ASP A 556 10.92 2.42 -14.21
N GLU A 557 11.11 3.66 -14.65
CA GLU A 557 12.10 4.58 -14.08
C GLU A 557 11.75 4.94 -12.64
N LEU A 558 10.46 5.15 -12.34
CA LEU A 558 9.96 5.48 -11.01
C LEU A 558 10.14 4.31 -10.03
N TYR A 559 9.84 3.06 -10.43
CA TYR A 559 10.12 1.89 -9.58
C TYR A 559 11.61 1.76 -9.27
N VAL A 560 12.46 1.94 -10.28
CA VAL A 560 13.92 1.83 -10.10
C VAL A 560 14.43 2.97 -9.23
N TYR A 561 13.98 4.20 -9.45
CA TYR A 561 14.54 5.41 -8.84
C TYR A 561 13.94 5.74 -7.46
N GLU A 562 12.62 5.70 -7.28
CA GLU A 562 11.96 6.09 -6.02
C GLU A 562 11.88 4.94 -5.02
N SER A 563 11.64 3.71 -5.49
CA SER A 563 11.42 2.56 -4.59
C SER A 563 12.67 1.69 -4.40
N ARG A 564 13.29 1.23 -5.49
CA ARG A 564 14.36 0.20 -5.41
C ARG A 564 15.72 0.77 -5.05
N LEU A 565 16.06 1.92 -5.60
CA LEU A 565 17.38 2.53 -5.43
C LEU A 565 17.65 2.96 -3.98
N PRO A 566 16.77 3.71 -3.27
CA PRO A 566 16.99 4.06 -1.87
C PRO A 566 17.12 2.81 -1.00
N ARG A 567 16.23 1.84 -1.23
CA ARG A 567 16.22 0.57 -0.50
C ARG A 567 17.51 -0.24 -0.69
N ALA A 568 18.02 -0.32 -1.92
CA ALA A 568 19.28 -1.01 -2.22
C ALA A 568 20.49 -0.28 -1.61
N ILE A 569 20.51 1.06 -1.62
CA ILE A 569 21.55 1.86 -0.97
C ILE A 569 21.55 1.64 0.54
N ALA A 570 20.38 1.64 1.18
CA ALA A 570 20.26 1.36 2.61
C ALA A 570 20.69 -0.07 2.96
N ALA A 571 20.22 -1.08 2.21
CA ALA A 571 20.63 -2.47 2.41
C ALA A 571 22.15 -2.64 2.32
N MET A 572 22.77 -1.99 1.32
CA MET A 572 24.22 -1.97 1.18
C MET A 572 24.90 -1.34 2.40
N ALA A 573 24.45 -0.15 2.84
CA ALA A 573 25.01 0.55 3.99
C ALA A 573 24.89 -0.26 5.29
N VAL A 574 23.70 -0.77 5.61
CA VAL A 574 23.44 -1.57 6.81
C VAL A 574 24.28 -2.85 6.81
N GLY A 575 24.43 -3.51 5.65
CA GLY A 575 25.32 -4.66 5.49
C GLY A 575 26.78 -4.34 5.82
N MET A 576 27.29 -3.20 5.33
CA MET A 576 28.63 -2.72 5.66
C MET A 576 28.77 -2.44 7.16
N GLY A 577 27.82 -1.68 7.73
CA GLY A 577 27.84 -1.23 9.12
C GLY A 577 27.81 -2.38 10.12
N LEU A 578 26.84 -3.29 9.97
CA LEU A 578 26.71 -4.45 10.88
C LEU A 578 27.93 -5.39 10.78
N SER A 579 28.49 -5.58 9.59
CA SER A 579 29.70 -6.38 9.43
C SER A 579 30.94 -5.74 10.09
N VAL A 580 31.11 -4.43 9.99
CA VAL A 580 32.22 -3.70 10.62
C VAL A 580 32.05 -3.66 12.14
N ALA A 581 30.84 -3.40 12.63
CA ALA A 581 30.54 -3.44 14.05
C ALA A 581 30.85 -4.83 14.64
N GLY A 582 30.44 -5.90 13.95
CA GLY A 582 30.79 -7.28 14.30
C GLY A 582 32.29 -7.53 14.37
N CYS A 583 33.07 -7.06 13.39
CA CYS A 583 34.53 -7.12 13.44
C CYS A 583 35.10 -6.45 14.70
N MET A 584 34.64 -5.25 15.02
CA MET A 584 35.14 -4.47 16.16
C MET A 584 34.79 -5.15 17.50
N TYR A 585 33.55 -5.57 17.69
CA TYR A 585 33.13 -6.30 18.89
C TYR A 585 33.97 -7.57 19.10
N GLN A 586 34.15 -8.36 18.04
CA GLN A 586 34.91 -9.61 18.13
C GLN A 586 36.39 -9.38 18.42
N ALA A 587 36.97 -8.29 17.91
CA ALA A 587 38.36 -7.91 18.16
C ALA A 587 38.58 -7.50 19.61
N VAL A 588 37.74 -6.59 20.12
CA VAL A 588 37.88 -6.00 21.45
C VAL A 588 37.52 -7.00 22.55
N ILE A 589 36.40 -7.71 22.40
CA ILE A 589 35.96 -8.70 23.39
C ILE A 589 36.79 -10.00 23.28
N ARG A 590 37.59 -10.13 22.21
CA ARG A 590 38.38 -11.33 21.89
C ARG A 590 37.53 -12.59 21.87
N ASN A 591 36.29 -12.44 21.39
CA ASN A 591 35.35 -13.54 21.29
C ASN A 591 34.70 -13.49 19.90
N PRO A 592 35.02 -14.44 19.01
CA PRO A 592 34.49 -14.47 17.66
C PRO A 592 33.00 -14.79 17.58
N LEU A 593 32.37 -15.15 18.69
CA LEU A 593 30.93 -15.42 18.79
C LEU A 593 30.13 -14.16 19.15
N VAL A 594 30.80 -13.04 19.39
CA VAL A 594 30.10 -11.79 19.73
C VAL A 594 29.50 -11.20 18.48
N ASP A 595 28.25 -10.75 18.64
CA ASP A 595 27.48 -9.99 17.68
C ASP A 595 26.79 -8.84 18.43
N PRO A 596 26.58 -7.67 17.81
CA PRO A 596 25.86 -6.57 18.45
C PRO A 596 24.49 -6.97 19.03
N TYR A 597 23.82 -7.95 18.41
CA TYR A 597 22.55 -8.49 18.88
C TYR A 597 22.68 -9.13 20.27
N ILE A 598 23.78 -9.84 20.55
CA ILE A 598 24.04 -10.49 21.84
C ILE A 598 24.41 -9.47 22.93
N MET A 599 24.92 -8.30 22.54
CA MET A 599 25.34 -7.24 23.46
C MET A 599 24.17 -6.38 23.99
N GLY A 600 22.92 -6.78 23.71
CA GLY A 600 21.69 -6.12 24.21
C GLY A 600 21.30 -4.84 23.48
N VAL A 601 22.13 -4.35 22.54
CA VAL A 601 21.89 -3.10 21.77
C VAL A 601 20.60 -3.21 20.97
N SER A 602 20.42 -4.32 20.26
CA SER A 602 19.22 -4.57 19.45
C SER A 602 17.95 -4.67 20.31
N SER A 603 18.02 -5.36 21.47
CA SER A 603 16.89 -5.46 22.40
C SER A 603 16.48 -4.09 22.95
N GLY A 604 17.45 -3.26 23.35
CA GLY A 604 17.18 -1.91 23.82
C GLY A 604 16.55 -1.01 22.75
N ALA A 605 17.07 -1.07 21.52
CA ALA A 605 16.51 -0.35 20.38
C ALA A 605 15.06 -0.81 20.09
N GLY A 606 14.82 -2.12 20.10
CA GLY A 606 13.50 -2.71 19.92
C GLY A 606 12.50 -2.27 20.98
N THR A 607 12.85 -2.31 22.26
CA THR A 607 11.94 -1.88 23.33
C THR A 607 11.53 -0.42 23.21
N PHE A 608 12.47 0.48 22.89
CA PHE A 608 12.17 1.90 22.74
C PHE A 608 11.38 2.20 21.47
N ALA A 609 11.67 1.52 20.36
CA ALA A 609 10.87 1.61 19.14
C ALA A 609 9.43 1.13 19.39
N VAL A 610 9.27 -0.03 20.05
CA VAL A 610 7.96 -0.58 20.42
C VAL A 610 7.22 0.33 21.39
N ALA A 611 7.89 0.92 22.37
CA ALA A 611 7.28 1.91 23.28
C ALA A 611 6.75 3.13 22.51
N SER A 612 7.51 3.60 21.52
CA SER A 612 7.10 4.71 20.66
C SER A 612 5.88 4.35 19.81
N ILE A 613 5.91 3.20 19.13
CA ILE A 613 4.88 2.77 18.19
C ILE A 613 3.60 2.39 18.95
N ALA A 614 3.73 1.55 19.97
CA ALA A 614 2.59 0.84 20.56
C ALA A 614 2.04 1.47 21.85
N SER A 615 2.69 2.50 22.37
CA SER A 615 2.20 3.26 23.54
C SER A 615 2.25 4.78 23.33
N GLY A 616 2.64 5.24 22.13
CA GLY A 616 2.84 6.66 21.84
C GLY A 616 3.88 7.33 22.74
N PHE A 617 4.86 6.57 23.26
CA PHE A 617 5.85 7.10 24.20
C PHE A 617 6.72 8.17 23.52
N THR A 618 6.77 9.38 24.12
CA THR A 618 7.63 10.48 23.67
C THR A 618 8.55 10.95 24.80
N LEU A 619 9.76 11.41 24.45
CA LEU A 619 10.74 11.92 25.42
C LEU A 619 10.40 13.37 25.81
N TRP A 620 9.49 13.55 26.78
CA TRP A 620 9.09 14.86 27.30
C TRP A 620 8.57 15.84 26.22
N GLY A 621 7.90 15.31 25.18
CA GLY A 621 7.41 16.11 24.04
C GLY A 621 8.51 16.63 23.10
N LEU A 622 9.78 16.28 23.33
CA LEU A 622 10.88 16.58 22.42
C LEU A 622 10.65 15.78 21.13
N LEU A 623 10.60 16.49 19.99
CA LEU A 623 10.36 16.00 18.62
C LEU A 623 8.90 15.76 18.18
N GLY A 624 7.88 15.92 19.04
CA GLY A 624 6.46 15.72 18.65
C GLY A 624 6.20 14.35 17.97
N ASN A 625 5.03 14.16 17.35
CA ASN A 625 4.75 12.99 16.50
C ASN A 625 5.45 13.15 15.13
N SER A 626 6.76 13.30 15.10
CA SER A 626 7.54 13.37 13.85
C SER A 626 7.99 11.98 13.40
N ASP A 627 8.17 11.81 12.09
CA ASP A 627 8.60 10.55 11.46
C ASP A 627 9.97 10.05 11.96
N PHE A 628 10.76 10.92 12.59
CA PHE A 628 12.08 10.61 13.15
C PHE A 628 12.04 10.14 14.61
N MET A 629 10.87 10.13 15.27
CA MET A 629 10.78 9.77 16.68
C MET A 629 11.19 8.32 16.93
N VAL A 630 10.73 7.39 16.11
CA VAL A 630 11.06 5.95 16.23
C VAL A 630 12.57 5.71 16.06
N PRO A 631 13.24 6.20 14.99
CA PRO A 631 14.69 6.06 14.86
C PRO A 631 15.48 6.66 16.03
N VAL A 632 15.12 7.85 16.51
CA VAL A 632 15.81 8.51 17.62
C VAL A 632 15.67 7.71 18.91
N LEU A 633 14.46 7.25 19.23
CA LEU A 633 14.21 6.42 20.41
C LEU A 633 14.92 5.06 20.30
N ALA A 634 14.96 4.45 19.11
CA ALA A 634 15.70 3.21 18.87
C ALA A 634 17.21 3.40 19.12
N VAL A 635 17.81 4.52 18.67
CA VAL A 635 19.22 4.83 18.95
C VAL A 635 19.45 5.01 20.45
N ILE A 636 18.61 5.79 21.14
CA ILE A 636 18.72 6.05 22.57
C ILE A 636 18.59 4.73 23.36
N GLY A 637 17.58 3.92 23.05
CA GLY A 637 17.35 2.62 23.68
C GLY A 637 18.52 1.66 23.48
N GLY A 638 19.09 1.60 22.27
CA GLY A 638 20.26 0.77 21.98
C GLY A 638 21.51 1.21 22.74
N LEU A 639 21.78 2.53 22.80
CA LEU A 639 22.92 3.08 23.54
C LEU A 639 22.75 2.93 25.06
N LEU A 640 21.52 3.06 25.56
CA LEU A 640 21.20 2.82 26.97
C LEU A 640 21.45 1.36 27.34
N ALA A 641 20.95 0.42 26.55
CA ALA A 641 21.17 -1.01 26.77
C ALA A 641 22.66 -1.39 26.69
N PHE A 642 23.40 -0.80 25.74
CA PHE A 642 24.85 -0.94 25.69
C PHE A 642 25.53 -0.41 26.96
N GLY A 643 25.17 0.79 27.42
CA GLY A 643 25.73 1.40 28.63
C GLY A 643 25.51 0.55 29.88
N LEU A 644 24.31 0.01 30.04
CA LEU A 644 23.97 -0.92 31.13
C LEU A 644 24.76 -2.24 31.02
N THR A 645 24.88 -2.78 29.81
CA THR A 645 25.69 -3.98 29.55
C THR A 645 27.16 -3.77 29.92
N MET A 646 27.73 -2.64 29.51
CA MET A 646 29.11 -2.28 29.86
C MET A 646 29.29 -2.10 31.37
N LEU A 647 28.34 -1.46 32.05
CA LEU A 647 28.38 -1.28 33.50
C LEU A 647 28.45 -2.63 34.22
N ILE A 648 27.54 -3.55 33.89
CA ILE A 648 27.52 -4.90 34.49
C ILE A 648 28.80 -5.66 34.14
N ALA A 649 29.24 -5.64 32.89
CA ALA A 649 30.45 -6.34 32.47
C ALA A 649 31.71 -5.83 33.19
N VAL A 650 31.80 -4.52 33.45
CA VAL A 650 32.89 -3.90 34.21
C VAL A 650 32.85 -4.33 35.68
N LEU A 651 31.67 -4.34 36.30
CA LEU A 651 31.50 -4.80 37.68
C LEU A 651 31.76 -6.31 37.84
N ALA A 652 31.47 -7.09 36.81
CA ALA A 652 31.68 -8.54 36.75
C ALA A 652 33.11 -8.94 36.30
N GLY A 653 34.07 -8.02 36.30
CA GLY A 653 35.49 -8.34 36.11
C GLY A 653 36.03 -8.26 34.68
N ARG A 654 35.29 -7.67 33.72
CA ARG A 654 35.76 -7.34 32.35
C ARG A 654 36.28 -8.52 31.53
N THR A 655 35.86 -9.75 31.85
CA THR A 655 36.23 -10.91 31.05
C THR A 655 35.35 -11.00 29.81
N SER A 656 35.82 -11.71 28.78
CA SER A 656 35.05 -11.93 27.55
C SER A 656 33.69 -12.60 27.81
N THR A 657 33.62 -13.48 28.82
CA THR A 657 32.37 -14.11 29.29
C THR A 657 31.49 -13.13 30.04
N SER A 658 32.07 -12.22 30.86
CA SER A 658 31.31 -11.18 31.56
C SER A 658 30.56 -10.26 30.59
N TYR A 659 31.16 -9.88 29.46
CA TYR A 659 30.49 -9.05 28.44
C TYR A 659 29.30 -9.77 27.80
N VAL A 660 29.47 -11.02 27.41
CA VAL A 660 28.39 -11.82 26.79
C VAL A 660 27.26 -12.06 27.79
N LEU A 661 27.58 -12.45 29.03
CA LEU A 661 26.58 -12.72 30.06
C LEU A 661 25.80 -11.45 30.44
N ALA A 662 26.49 -10.31 30.57
CA ALA A 662 25.85 -9.02 30.81
C ALA A 662 24.88 -8.64 29.68
N GLY A 663 25.30 -8.83 28.42
CA GLY A 663 24.46 -8.56 27.25
C GLY A 663 23.20 -9.42 27.21
N VAL A 664 23.31 -10.72 27.53
CA VAL A 664 22.16 -11.62 27.64
C VAL A 664 21.21 -11.19 28.76
N VAL A 665 21.74 -10.84 29.94
CA VAL A 665 20.91 -10.39 31.08
C VAL A 665 20.15 -9.11 30.74
N ILE A 666 20.82 -8.10 30.17
CA ILE A 666 20.18 -6.85 29.75
C ILE A 666 19.20 -7.09 28.60
N GLY A 667 19.56 -7.91 27.62
CA GLY A 667 18.69 -8.27 26.51
C GLY A 667 17.38 -8.89 26.98
N LEU A 668 17.44 -9.85 27.92
CA LEU A 668 16.26 -10.47 28.53
C LEU A 668 15.41 -9.46 29.32
N ALA A 669 16.04 -8.52 30.02
CA ALA A 669 15.33 -7.45 30.74
C ALA A 669 14.53 -6.56 29.77
N PHE A 670 15.17 -6.08 28.69
CA PHE A 670 14.49 -5.27 27.67
C PHE A 670 13.39 -6.05 26.93
N SER A 671 13.66 -7.31 26.56
CA SER A 671 12.63 -8.19 25.98
C SER A 671 11.43 -8.40 26.89
N SER A 672 11.62 -8.49 28.21
CA SER A 672 10.50 -8.59 29.15
C SER A 672 9.62 -7.34 29.16
N ILE A 673 10.24 -6.15 29.12
CA ILE A 673 9.53 -4.86 29.04
C ILE A 673 8.78 -4.76 27.70
N GLN A 674 9.44 -5.13 26.61
CA GLN A 674 8.86 -5.16 25.28
C GLN A 674 7.63 -6.05 25.22
N THR A 675 7.67 -7.26 25.80
CA THR A 675 6.51 -8.16 25.86
C THR A 675 5.34 -7.54 26.62
N VAL A 676 5.59 -6.89 27.76
CA VAL A 676 4.53 -6.22 28.53
C VAL A 676 3.85 -5.15 27.68
N ILE A 677 4.63 -4.30 27.01
CA ILE A 677 4.10 -3.26 26.12
C ILE A 677 3.22 -3.87 25.04
N LEU A 678 3.74 -4.87 24.30
CA LEU A 678 2.99 -5.53 23.22
C LEU A 678 1.70 -6.18 23.70
N THR A 679 1.67 -6.75 24.91
CA THR A 679 0.45 -7.37 25.47
C THR A 679 -0.61 -6.36 25.89
N THR A 680 -0.26 -5.09 26.05
CA THR A 680 -1.18 -4.03 26.47
C THR A 680 -1.64 -3.12 25.31
N SER A 681 -1.15 -3.35 24.10
CA SER A 681 -1.44 -2.53 22.92
C SER A 681 -2.61 -3.06 22.09
N ASP A 682 -3.26 -2.15 21.36
CA ASP A 682 -4.34 -2.47 20.42
C ASP A 682 -3.82 -3.26 19.19
N SER A 683 -4.73 -3.90 18.46
CA SER A 683 -4.36 -4.86 17.39
C SER A 683 -3.56 -4.25 16.24
N GLU A 684 -3.82 -3.00 15.88
CA GLU A 684 -3.12 -2.29 14.80
C GLU A 684 -1.68 -1.92 15.21
N ASP A 685 -1.53 -1.26 16.35
CA ASP A 685 -0.24 -0.89 16.95
C ASP A 685 0.66 -2.10 17.21
N LEU A 686 0.06 -3.20 17.66
CA LEU A 686 0.74 -4.48 17.83
C LEU A 686 1.35 -4.97 16.51
N GLN A 687 0.59 -4.93 15.42
CA GLN A 687 1.06 -5.38 14.11
C GLN A 687 2.19 -4.50 13.59
N ASN A 688 2.10 -3.17 13.75
CA ASN A 688 3.16 -2.23 13.36
C ASN A 688 4.44 -2.44 14.18
N ALA A 689 4.31 -2.60 15.50
CA ALA A 689 5.43 -2.84 16.40
C ALA A 689 6.13 -4.18 16.12
N VAL A 690 5.35 -5.25 15.89
CA VAL A 690 5.87 -6.57 15.51
C VAL A 690 6.57 -6.52 14.14
N SER A 691 6.01 -5.81 13.17
CA SER A 691 6.62 -5.65 11.84
C SER A 691 7.97 -4.93 11.91
N TRP A 692 8.09 -3.88 12.74
CA TRP A 692 9.38 -3.20 12.96
C TRP A 692 10.43 -4.12 13.59
N LEU A 693 10.03 -4.95 14.57
CA LEU A 693 10.94 -5.87 15.27
C LEU A 693 11.56 -6.93 14.35
N TYR A 694 10.85 -7.37 13.30
CA TYR A 694 11.38 -8.39 12.37
C TYR A 694 12.38 -7.83 11.36
N GLY A 695 12.44 -6.51 11.25
CA GLY A 695 13.36 -5.80 10.38
C GLY A 695 12.98 -5.88 8.90
N SER A 696 12.84 -4.72 8.28
CA SER A 696 12.54 -4.57 6.87
C SER A 696 13.16 -3.29 6.30
N PHE A 697 13.46 -3.32 5.00
CA PHE A 697 13.87 -2.13 4.26
C PHE A 697 12.69 -1.47 3.51
N THR A 698 11.45 -1.97 3.66
CA THR A 698 10.26 -1.48 2.93
C THR A 698 10.00 0.02 3.15
N SER A 699 10.26 0.54 4.35
CA SER A 699 10.02 1.95 4.72
C SER A 699 11.16 2.91 4.34
N VAL A 700 12.14 2.47 3.54
CA VAL A 700 13.28 3.31 3.14
C VAL A 700 12.95 4.09 1.87
N ASP A 701 13.06 5.41 1.95
CA ASP A 701 12.86 6.37 0.87
C ASP A 701 14.08 7.29 0.70
N TRP A 702 14.00 8.28 -0.20
CA TRP A 702 15.09 9.24 -0.41
C TRP A 702 15.34 10.17 0.78
N ASP A 703 14.34 10.40 1.62
CA ASP A 703 14.46 11.32 2.75
C ASP A 703 15.26 10.69 3.89
N ASN A 704 15.07 9.40 4.14
CA ASN A 704 15.74 8.69 5.22
C ASN A 704 17.00 7.91 4.80
N VAL A 705 17.17 7.54 3.51
CA VAL A 705 18.33 6.76 3.05
C VAL A 705 19.66 7.43 3.37
N TRP A 706 19.74 8.75 3.28
CA TRP A 706 20.98 9.50 3.52
C TRP A 706 21.38 9.52 5.00
N LEU A 707 20.40 9.46 5.90
CA LEU A 707 20.61 9.34 7.34
C LEU A 707 21.19 7.98 7.73
N ILE A 708 20.94 6.95 6.92
CA ILE A 708 21.55 5.63 7.07
C ILE A 708 22.92 5.60 6.38
N PHE A 709 22.97 6.00 5.11
CA PHE A 709 24.13 5.83 4.25
C PHE A 709 25.35 6.63 4.71
N PHE A 710 25.24 7.95 4.87
CA PHE A 710 26.42 8.78 5.15
C PHE A 710 27.06 8.46 6.51
N PRO A 711 26.31 8.39 7.64
CA PRO A 711 26.91 8.07 8.92
C PRO A 711 27.54 6.68 8.94
N THR A 712 26.88 5.70 8.32
CA THR A 712 27.36 4.31 8.28
C THR A 712 28.65 4.19 7.47
N VAL A 713 28.69 4.76 6.26
CA VAL A 713 29.90 4.76 5.42
C VAL A 713 31.03 5.52 6.09
N PHE A 714 30.75 6.67 6.71
CA PHE A 714 31.74 7.46 7.44
C PHE A 714 32.34 6.67 8.61
N MET A 715 31.52 6.06 9.46
CA MET A 715 31.98 5.25 10.59
C MET A 715 32.75 4.00 10.14
N CYS A 716 32.30 3.35 9.06
CA CYS A 716 33.04 2.25 8.45
C CYS A 716 34.42 2.70 7.96
N ALA A 717 34.51 3.82 7.24
CA ALA A 717 35.77 4.37 6.77
C ALA A 717 36.68 4.79 7.93
N ALA A 718 36.13 5.42 8.96
CA ALA A 718 36.86 5.82 10.16
C ALA A 718 37.45 4.60 10.88
N SER A 719 36.72 3.48 10.97
CA SER A 719 37.21 2.24 11.60
C SER A 719 38.50 1.70 10.96
N LEU A 720 38.75 1.98 9.68
CA LEU A 720 39.96 1.56 8.96
C LEU A 720 41.23 2.22 9.50
N LEU A 721 41.11 3.43 10.09
CA LEU A 721 42.23 4.15 10.70
C LEU A 721 42.82 3.37 11.87
N TRP A 722 41.96 2.64 12.61
CA TRP A 722 42.34 1.88 13.80
C TRP A 722 42.57 0.38 13.55
N ALA A 723 42.64 -0.04 12.28
CA ALA A 723 42.85 -1.44 11.93
C ALA A 723 44.18 -2.02 12.45
N LYS A 724 45.18 -1.18 12.73
CA LYS A 724 46.46 -1.64 13.32
C LYS A 724 46.32 -1.90 14.81
N GLU A 725 45.63 -1.00 15.49
CA GLU A 725 45.39 -0.99 16.93
C GLU A 725 44.48 -2.16 17.33
N LEU A 726 43.47 -2.48 16.51
CA LEU A 726 42.65 -3.69 16.69
C LEU A 726 43.46 -4.98 16.65
N ASN A 727 44.54 -5.04 15.85
CA ASN A 727 45.46 -6.18 15.87
C ASN A 727 46.35 -6.20 17.12
N LEU A 728 46.73 -5.04 17.66
CA LEU A 728 47.49 -4.96 18.90
C LEU A 728 46.66 -5.50 20.07
N VAL A 729 45.37 -5.14 20.14
CA VAL A 729 44.46 -5.65 21.19
C VAL A 729 44.32 -7.17 21.12
N LEU A 730 44.39 -7.81 19.95
CA LEU A 730 44.36 -9.28 19.87
C LEU A 730 45.57 -9.97 20.52
N LEU A 731 46.69 -9.28 20.74
CA LEU A 731 47.89 -9.85 21.38
C LEU A 731 47.76 -9.99 22.91
N GLY A 732 46.69 -9.46 23.49
CA GLY A 732 46.48 -9.40 24.94
C GLY A 732 46.70 -8.00 25.51
N ASP A 733 46.09 -7.73 26.67
CA ASP A 733 46.09 -6.41 27.31
C ASP A 733 47.51 -5.96 27.64
N ASP A 734 48.31 -6.85 28.23
CA ASP A 734 49.67 -6.54 28.67
C ASP A 734 50.60 -6.21 27.49
N ASN A 735 50.52 -7.00 26.41
CA ASN A 735 51.34 -6.81 25.21
C ASN A 735 50.97 -5.51 24.50
N ALA A 736 49.67 -5.21 24.35
CA ALA A 736 49.20 -3.97 23.74
C ALA A 736 49.60 -2.74 24.57
N GLN A 737 49.55 -2.84 25.89
CA GLN A 737 49.95 -1.76 26.79
C GLN A 737 51.47 -1.50 26.74
N GLN A 738 52.29 -2.54 26.63
CA GLN A 738 53.74 -2.41 26.43
C GLN A 738 54.10 -1.76 25.09
N MET A 739 53.27 -1.93 24.07
CA MET A 739 53.43 -1.28 22.76
C MET A 739 52.89 0.17 22.72
N GLY A 740 52.49 0.72 23.87
CA GLY A 740 52.09 2.11 24.03
C GLY A 740 50.60 2.40 23.80
N LEU A 741 49.77 1.38 23.59
CA LEU A 741 48.33 1.54 23.42
C LEU A 741 47.64 1.61 24.79
N ASN A 742 46.82 2.64 25.03
CA ASN A 742 45.94 2.65 26.19
C ASN A 742 44.72 1.76 25.92
N VAL A 743 44.87 0.46 26.18
CA VAL A 743 43.88 -0.60 25.87
C VAL A 743 42.50 -0.24 26.42
N ARG A 744 42.42 0.22 27.68
CA ARG A 744 41.14 0.55 28.33
C ARG A 744 40.36 1.65 27.60
N ARG A 745 41.04 2.72 27.19
CA ARG A 745 40.40 3.83 26.47
C ARG A 745 40.06 3.43 25.03
N PHE A 746 40.95 2.65 24.42
CA PHE A 746 40.76 2.16 23.05
C PHE A 746 39.58 1.20 22.95
N ASP A 747 39.50 0.20 23.83
CA ASP A 747 38.41 -0.77 23.91
C ASP A 747 37.07 -0.07 24.13
N ALA A 748 37.01 0.86 25.09
CA ALA A 748 35.80 1.64 25.33
C ALA A 748 35.40 2.47 24.10
N GLY A 749 36.35 3.14 23.44
CA GLY A 749 36.08 3.92 22.24
C GLY A 749 35.59 3.07 21.06
N MET A 750 36.20 1.91 20.84
CA MET A 750 35.80 0.98 19.78
C MET A 750 34.43 0.35 20.06
N LEU A 751 34.14 -0.03 21.31
CA LEU A 751 32.83 -0.57 21.66
C LEU A 751 31.74 0.51 21.52
N ILE A 752 32.00 1.76 21.92
CA ILE A 752 31.07 2.88 21.70
C ILE A 752 30.83 3.09 20.20
N LEU A 753 31.89 3.15 19.39
CA LEU A 753 31.77 3.33 17.94
C LEU A 753 30.99 2.18 17.29
N ALA A 754 31.23 0.93 17.68
CA ALA A 754 30.50 -0.23 17.19
C ALA A 754 29.02 -0.21 17.61
N SER A 755 28.72 0.23 18.84
CA SER A 755 27.34 0.39 19.34
C SER A 755 26.59 1.47 18.60
N VAL A 756 27.20 2.66 18.41
CA VAL A 756 26.60 3.76 17.64
C VAL A 756 26.35 3.32 16.21
N LEU A 757 27.32 2.68 15.57
CA LEU A 757 27.18 2.14 14.21
C LEU A 757 26.01 1.14 14.12
N THR A 758 25.89 0.23 15.08
CA THR A 758 24.79 -0.74 15.14
C THR A 758 23.45 -0.05 15.35
N SER A 759 23.36 0.90 16.29
CA SER A 759 22.14 1.65 16.59
C SER A 759 21.65 2.43 15.37
N VAL A 760 22.54 3.12 14.64
CA VAL A 760 22.19 3.83 13.39
C VAL A 760 21.67 2.85 12.34
N CYS A 761 22.32 1.69 12.20
CA CYS A 761 21.90 0.66 11.26
C CYS A 761 20.52 0.07 11.58
N VAL A 762 20.17 -0.10 12.86
CA VAL A 762 18.92 -0.75 13.29
C VAL A 762 17.75 0.24 13.41
N ALA A 763 18.03 1.52 13.62
CA ALA A 763 17.04 2.55 13.91
C ALA A 763 15.94 2.69 12.85
N PHE A 764 16.28 2.51 11.57
CA PHE A 764 15.38 2.72 10.43
C PHE A 764 14.83 1.42 9.84
N VAL A 765 15.57 0.32 9.97
CA VAL A 765 15.25 -0.95 9.28
C VAL A 765 14.94 -2.08 10.24
N GLY A 766 14.81 -1.79 11.53
CA GLY A 766 14.51 -2.75 12.57
C GLY A 766 15.68 -3.70 12.86
N ILE A 767 15.38 -4.77 13.59
CA ILE A 767 16.41 -5.64 14.14
C ILE A 767 16.88 -6.65 13.10
N ILE A 768 18.18 -6.59 12.75
CA ILE A 768 18.81 -7.54 11.83
C ILE A 768 19.98 -8.25 12.54
N GLY A 769 19.90 -9.58 12.63
CA GLY A 769 20.91 -10.42 13.27
C GLY A 769 21.85 -11.15 12.31
N PHE A 770 22.87 -11.79 12.89
CA PHE A 770 23.82 -12.74 12.26
C PHE A 770 24.80 -12.18 11.23
N VAL A 771 24.58 -10.99 10.67
CA VAL A 771 25.49 -10.37 9.69
C VAL A 771 26.85 -10.04 10.31
N GLY A 772 26.86 -9.44 11.50
CA GLY A 772 28.08 -9.11 12.26
C GLY A 772 28.85 -10.34 12.75
N MET A 773 28.20 -11.49 12.87
CA MET A 773 28.84 -12.75 13.22
C MET A 773 29.41 -13.47 11.99
N VAL A 774 28.61 -13.61 10.93
CA VAL A 774 28.91 -14.45 9.77
C VAL A 774 29.99 -13.85 8.89
N VAL A 775 29.83 -12.58 8.50
CA VAL A 775 30.69 -11.96 7.47
C VAL A 775 32.14 -11.81 7.97
N PRO A 776 32.42 -11.28 9.18
CA PRO A 776 33.78 -11.22 9.71
C PRO A 776 34.43 -12.60 9.85
N HIS A 777 33.64 -13.62 10.18
CA HIS A 777 34.16 -14.97 10.29
C HIS A 777 34.60 -15.52 8.93
N ILE A 778 33.77 -15.37 7.89
CA ILE A 778 34.13 -15.74 6.50
C ILE A 778 35.40 -15.00 6.06
N CYS A 779 35.47 -13.68 6.33
CA CYS A 779 36.66 -12.88 6.02
C CYS A 779 37.92 -13.45 6.70
N ARG A 780 37.82 -13.82 7.98
CA ARG A 780 38.94 -14.43 8.72
C ARG A 780 39.34 -15.81 8.21
N MET A 781 38.39 -16.61 7.73
CA MET A 781 38.69 -17.90 7.11
C MET A 781 39.50 -17.76 5.81
N ILE A 782 39.31 -16.67 5.07
CA ILE A 782 39.96 -16.40 3.78
C ILE A 782 41.29 -15.64 3.96
N LEU A 783 41.30 -14.62 4.81
CA LEU A 783 42.39 -13.63 4.91
C LEU A 783 43.24 -13.77 6.18
N GLY A 784 42.80 -14.56 7.16
CA GLY A 784 43.43 -14.66 8.48
C GLY A 784 42.86 -13.63 9.47
N SER A 785 43.52 -13.47 10.63
CA SER A 785 43.05 -12.60 11.72
C SER A 785 43.49 -11.12 11.63
N ASP A 786 44.20 -10.73 10.57
CA ASP A 786 44.69 -9.35 10.43
C ASP A 786 43.56 -8.38 10.04
N HIS A 787 43.21 -7.48 10.95
CA HIS A 787 42.16 -6.49 10.78
C HIS A 787 42.40 -5.50 9.64
N ARG A 788 43.65 -5.30 9.20
CA ARG A 788 43.96 -4.49 8.00
C ARG A 788 43.41 -5.13 6.72
N LEU A 789 43.21 -6.44 6.73
CA LEU A 789 42.65 -7.21 5.64
C LEU A 789 41.17 -7.51 5.88
N VAL A 790 40.81 -7.88 7.11
CA VAL A 790 39.45 -8.28 7.48
C VAL A 790 38.47 -7.12 7.41
N LEU A 791 38.80 -5.92 7.93
CA LEU A 791 37.87 -4.79 7.91
C LEU A 791 37.45 -4.37 6.49
N PRO A 792 38.37 -4.10 5.53
CA PRO A 792 37.97 -3.78 4.16
C PRO A 792 37.19 -4.90 3.47
N ALA A 793 37.55 -6.16 3.73
CA ALA A 793 36.84 -7.31 3.17
C ALA A 793 35.40 -7.43 3.73
N SER A 794 35.24 -7.21 5.04
CA SER A 794 33.96 -7.22 5.74
C SER A 794 32.99 -6.16 5.21
N ILE A 795 33.49 -4.97 4.88
CA ILE A 795 32.67 -3.90 4.27
C ILE A 795 31.99 -4.42 3.00
N VAL A 796 32.79 -4.94 2.07
CA VAL A 796 32.30 -5.32 0.74
C VAL A 796 31.46 -6.60 0.78
N LEU A 797 31.88 -7.60 1.56
CA LEU A 797 31.11 -8.84 1.71
C LEU A 797 29.83 -8.64 2.54
N GLY A 798 29.82 -7.70 3.48
CA GLY A 798 28.64 -7.32 4.26
C GLY A 798 27.57 -6.66 3.38
N ALA A 799 27.98 -5.70 2.55
CA ALA A 799 27.14 -5.12 1.51
C ALA A 799 26.51 -6.19 0.60
N ALA A 800 27.33 -7.09 0.04
CA ALA A 800 26.86 -8.14 -0.86
C ALA A 800 25.88 -9.10 -0.17
N MET A 801 26.18 -9.54 1.06
CA MET A 801 25.31 -10.43 1.81
C MET A 801 23.95 -9.79 2.09
N MET A 802 23.92 -8.52 2.51
CA MET A 802 22.66 -7.86 2.84
C MET A 802 21.80 -7.61 1.60
N LEU A 803 22.39 -7.16 0.48
CA LEU A 803 21.67 -7.01 -0.78
C LEU A 803 21.03 -8.33 -1.24
N LEU A 804 21.77 -9.45 -1.11
CA LEU A 804 21.23 -10.77 -1.42
C LEU A 804 20.13 -11.20 -0.45
N ALA A 805 20.28 -10.92 0.85
CA ALA A 805 19.28 -11.28 1.85
C ALA A 805 17.98 -10.51 1.64
N ASP A 806 18.06 -9.20 1.36
CA ASP A 806 16.90 -8.37 1.06
C ASP A 806 16.27 -8.75 -0.30
N LEU A 807 17.06 -9.06 -1.33
CA LEU A 807 16.52 -9.59 -2.59
C LEU A 807 15.75 -10.91 -2.37
N LEU A 808 16.30 -11.84 -1.60
CA LEU A 808 15.61 -13.10 -1.28
C LEU A 808 14.34 -12.87 -0.47
N ALA A 809 14.37 -11.94 0.48
CA ALA A 809 13.23 -11.61 1.33
C ALA A 809 12.01 -11.15 0.52
N ARG A 810 12.24 -10.37 -0.55
CA ARG A 810 11.17 -9.89 -1.45
C ARG A 810 10.70 -10.93 -2.47
N MET A 811 11.58 -11.84 -2.88
CA MET A 811 11.32 -12.75 -4.01
C MET A 811 10.79 -14.13 -3.61
N ILE A 812 10.97 -14.57 -2.36
CA ILE A 812 10.60 -15.93 -1.93
C ILE A 812 9.08 -16.13 -1.86
N MET A 813 8.32 -15.15 -1.39
CA MET A 813 6.88 -15.32 -1.06
C MET A 813 6.00 -14.24 -1.71
N ILE A 814 6.14 -14.00 -3.02
CA ILE A 814 5.31 -13.02 -3.74
C ILE A 814 3.82 -13.35 -3.58
N PRO A 815 2.94 -12.37 -3.26
CA PRO A 815 3.18 -10.92 -3.15
C PRO A 815 3.64 -10.42 -1.76
N GLN A 816 3.75 -11.29 -0.75
CA GLN A 816 4.16 -10.95 0.61
C GLN A 816 5.69 -10.82 0.73
N GLU A 817 6.18 -9.72 1.31
CA GLU A 817 7.61 -9.58 1.62
C GLU A 817 7.93 -10.26 2.96
N LEU A 818 8.88 -11.19 2.96
CA LEU A 818 9.38 -11.77 4.21
C LEU A 818 10.28 -10.75 4.94
N PRO A 819 10.35 -10.80 6.28
CA PRO A 819 11.30 -9.96 7.00
C PRO A 819 12.75 -10.36 6.72
N VAL A 820 13.62 -9.38 6.45
CA VAL A 820 15.02 -9.65 6.10
C VAL A 820 15.77 -10.29 7.28
N GLY A 821 15.42 -9.92 8.52
CA GLY A 821 15.99 -10.53 9.72
C GLY A 821 15.72 -12.04 9.82
N ALA A 822 14.59 -12.51 9.30
CA ALA A 822 14.29 -13.94 9.23
C ALA A 822 15.22 -14.66 8.24
N ILE A 823 15.43 -14.07 7.05
CA ILE A 823 16.31 -14.63 6.01
C ILE A 823 17.76 -14.70 6.51
N THR A 824 18.30 -13.63 7.12
CA THR A 824 19.66 -13.64 7.64
C THR A 824 19.85 -14.65 8.77
N THR A 825 18.82 -14.87 9.59
CA THR A 825 18.83 -15.88 10.65
C THR A 825 18.81 -17.31 10.11
N VAL A 826 17.96 -17.59 9.11
CA VAL A 826 17.89 -18.92 8.44
C VAL A 826 19.23 -19.30 7.81
N ILE A 827 19.97 -18.33 7.27
CA ILE A 827 21.31 -18.55 6.72
C ILE A 827 22.36 -18.64 7.84
N GLY A 828 22.28 -17.74 8.83
CA GLY A 828 23.28 -17.57 9.87
C GLY A 828 23.34 -18.73 10.86
N VAL A 829 22.20 -19.24 11.31
CA VAL A 829 22.12 -20.28 12.36
C VAL A 829 22.79 -21.60 11.92
N PRO A 830 22.46 -22.20 10.75
CA PRO A 830 23.10 -23.45 10.33
C PRO A 830 24.60 -23.27 10.06
N LEU A 831 24.99 -22.15 9.46
CA LEU A 831 26.39 -21.84 9.20
C LEU A 831 27.17 -21.73 10.51
N PHE A 832 26.62 -21.02 11.49
CA PHE A 832 27.21 -20.88 12.81
C PHE A 832 27.32 -22.22 13.53
N ALA A 833 26.25 -23.02 13.56
CA ALA A 833 26.25 -24.34 14.17
C ALA A 833 27.32 -25.25 13.53
N TYR A 834 27.42 -25.25 12.20
CA TYR A 834 28.46 -25.98 11.47
C TYR A 834 29.87 -25.53 11.87
N LEU A 835 30.10 -24.21 11.95
CA LEU A 835 31.40 -23.66 12.33
C LEU A 835 31.78 -24.02 13.76
N LEU A 836 30.80 -24.00 14.68
CA LEU A 836 31.00 -24.40 16.07
C LEU A 836 31.36 -25.90 16.18
N ILE A 837 30.68 -26.78 15.44
CA ILE A 837 30.98 -28.21 15.41
C ILE A 837 32.38 -28.48 14.83
N LYS A 838 32.71 -27.84 13.71
CA LYS A 838 33.95 -28.12 12.98
C LYS A 838 35.19 -27.50 13.62
N ARG A 839 35.03 -26.35 14.30
CA ARG A 839 36.13 -25.54 14.83
C ARG A 839 36.03 -25.22 16.32
N GLY A 840 35.11 -25.86 17.07
CA GLY A 840 35.02 -25.79 18.53
C GLY A 840 36.37 -25.87 19.25
N LYS A 841 37.27 -26.73 18.76
CA LYS A 841 38.64 -26.92 19.30
C LYS A 841 39.63 -25.79 18.99
N MET A 842 39.28 -24.86 18.10
CA MET A 842 40.07 -23.67 17.74
C MET A 842 39.62 -22.43 18.51
N TYR A 843 38.45 -22.49 19.16
CA TYR A 843 37.88 -21.42 20.01
C TYR A 843 38.33 -21.53 21.47
N SER A 844 39.00 -22.61 21.85
CA SER A 844 39.87 -22.66 23.03
C SER A 844 41.24 -22.12 22.63
N GLY A 845 41.36 -20.80 22.60
CA GLY A 845 42.62 -20.10 22.33
C GLY A 845 42.65 -18.82 23.12
#